data_AF-A0A2K4KTT7-F1
#
_entry.id   AF-A0A2K4KTT7-F1
#
_cell.length_a   1.000
_cell.length_b   1.000
_cell.length_c   1.000
_cell.angle_alpha   90.00
_cell.angle_beta   90.00
_cell.angle_gamma   90.00
#
_symmetry.space_group_name_H-M   'P 1'
#
loop_
_entity.id
_entity.type
_entity.pdbx_description
1 polymer ?
#
loop_
_entity_poly.entity_id
_entity_poly.type
_entity_poly.pdbx_seq_one_letter_code
_entity_poly.pdbx_strand_id
1 'polypeptide(L)'
;MHNNKSHSHTLPSRHSLLALAILAASMPVAHAVEVDTGNPDWSVRFDNTVKYNYGVRTEGADKRLLATPNNNDGDYNFRKAGTNITNRVDLLTEMDVVYQQSMGFRVSAASWYDKAYENTGSNSNPFVNGNGGTSGLVANDPRLAAVTNDNVGFGSPHLSNYAQRYYNGPSGEILDAFVFYSTEVGDESMFSVKAGQHNVFWGETILNPVHSISYGQSGLDLAKLAASPGTEAKELFVPRNQLSMTFTLNPELTVGAQYFLDWDAARLPEAGTYYGGSDLVGFGAQSFLLGNTNSVTPGSPLGCGIAPCNGLTNVRRGDDLTPRNSGDWGVMAKWSPAWLDGTLGFYYRQTSDILPQAWLDARGVSSVNPNGTRPAGQVPAVVNTLNSLSTATYQLAYSDKIDIFGLSLSKDIGGISVGSDLNIRHNMPLASIPAIVSSTSPLGLGQGLGLLPARSAASGVIYDTPHDGDSMSATGDTLHWTLNGLMSLPKTPVYDSATLLAELYYSNLLKLDSKNEALYKGKSTYRGIDAPTRDNWGIAVNFTPTWYQVFPGVDMTLPMSVNVGLAGVSPVSGGGAKDTGNYAFGVGAAVYNKYFVDLKYVDSFGKTDKCNVSGNSTGAANAGSGDGSTPNAFSGNENYACYAGGYSAFSGGGATTEDRGALYLTLKTTF
;
A
#
# COMPACT_ATOMS: atom_id res chain seq x y z
N MET A 1 19.79 -31.73 41.50
CA MET A 1 20.64 -31.65 40.29
C MET A 1 20.17 -30.47 39.47
N HIS A 2 20.87 -29.34 39.57
CA HIS A 2 20.64 -28.15 38.75
C HIS A 2 21.49 -28.28 37.49
N ASN A 3 20.90 -28.02 36.31
CA ASN A 3 21.66 -27.91 35.07
C ASN A 3 21.34 -26.56 34.43
N ASN A 4 22.17 -25.57 34.74
CA ASN A 4 22.19 -24.26 34.07
C ASN A 4 22.91 -24.43 32.72
N LYS A 5 22.22 -24.11 31.62
CA LYS A 5 22.87 -23.76 30.36
C LYS A 5 22.46 -22.34 29.99
N SER A 6 23.37 -21.40 30.23
CA SER A 6 23.32 -20.05 29.70
C SER A 6 23.70 -20.09 28.22
N HIS A 7 22.78 -19.71 27.32
CA HIS A 7 23.14 -19.36 25.95
C HIS A 7 23.60 -17.91 25.93
N SER A 8 24.91 -17.71 25.79
CA SER A 8 25.54 -16.41 25.60
C SER A 8 25.15 -15.84 24.24
N HIS A 9 24.48 -14.68 24.23
CA HIS A 9 24.36 -13.84 23.05
C HIS A 9 25.74 -13.28 22.68
N THR A 10 26.32 -13.80 21.60
CA THR A 10 27.51 -13.21 20.97
C THR A 10 27.08 -12.06 20.07
N LEU A 11 27.47 -10.83 20.44
CA LEU A 11 27.49 -9.67 19.54
C LEU A 11 28.30 -10.01 18.27
N PRO A 12 27.94 -9.49 17.08
CA PRO A 12 28.74 -9.71 15.88
C PRO A 12 30.13 -9.09 16.08
N SER A 13 31.17 -9.92 15.97
CA SER A 13 32.55 -9.48 16.16
C SER A 13 32.97 -8.52 15.04
N ARG A 14 33.80 -7.53 15.35
CA ARG A 14 34.41 -6.59 14.37
C ARG A 14 35.09 -7.29 13.18
N HIS A 15 35.44 -8.57 13.32
CA HIS A 15 36.08 -9.37 12.27
C HIS A 15 35.09 -9.79 11.16
N SER A 16 33.79 -9.86 11.44
CA SER A 16 32.76 -10.27 10.46
C SER A 16 32.45 -9.14 9.45
N LEU A 17 32.45 -7.89 9.91
CA LEU A 17 32.29 -6.70 9.05
C LEU A 17 33.53 -6.46 8.19
N LEU A 18 34.73 -6.70 8.74
CA LEU A 18 35.98 -6.58 8.00
C LEU A 18 36.10 -7.68 6.92
N ALA A 19 35.63 -8.90 7.19
CA ALA A 19 35.60 -9.98 6.21
C ALA A 19 34.63 -9.68 5.05
N LEU A 20 33.46 -9.08 5.32
CA LEU A 20 32.53 -8.62 4.29
C LEU A 20 33.11 -7.47 3.46
N ALA A 21 33.82 -6.53 4.08
CA ALA A 21 34.51 -5.44 3.38
C ALA A 21 35.66 -5.95 2.49
N ILE A 22 36.42 -6.96 2.95
CA ILE A 22 37.49 -7.60 2.17
C ILE A 22 36.90 -8.42 1.01
N LEU A 23 35.77 -9.12 1.22
CA LEU A 23 35.08 -9.84 0.15
C LEU A 23 34.53 -8.87 -0.92
N ALA A 24 33.93 -7.75 -0.51
CA ALA A 24 33.46 -6.69 -1.40
C ALA A 24 34.61 -6.04 -2.19
N ALA A 25 35.78 -5.87 -1.57
CA ALA A 25 36.98 -5.35 -2.23
C ALA A 25 37.69 -6.36 -3.15
N SER A 26 37.33 -7.66 -3.08
CA SER A 26 37.96 -8.75 -3.84
C SER A 26 37.16 -9.20 -5.06
N MET A 27 35.99 -8.60 -5.33
CA MET A 27 35.22 -8.94 -6.52
C MET A 27 35.88 -8.34 -7.77
N PRO A 28 36.12 -9.12 -8.84
CA PRO A 28 36.71 -8.62 -10.08
C PRO A 28 35.87 -7.48 -10.67
N VAL A 29 36.53 -6.64 -11.46
CA VAL A 29 35.96 -5.47 -12.14
C VAL A 29 34.85 -5.95 -13.09
N ALA A 30 33.63 -5.96 -12.59
CA ALA A 30 32.49 -6.45 -13.33
C ALA A 30 32.00 -5.33 -14.29
N HIS A 31 32.10 -5.55 -15.60
CA HIS A 31 31.80 -4.57 -16.65
C HIS A 31 30.49 -4.95 -17.33
N ALA A 32 29.54 -3.99 -17.42
CA ALA A 32 28.35 -4.11 -18.26
C ALA A 32 28.76 -4.67 -19.64
N VAL A 33 28.19 -5.83 -20.01
CA VAL A 33 28.65 -6.58 -21.18
C VAL A 33 27.81 -6.15 -22.39
N GLU A 34 28.36 -5.22 -23.18
CA GLU A 34 27.96 -5.13 -24.59
C GLU A 34 28.50 -6.38 -25.29
N VAL A 35 27.59 -7.21 -25.78
CA VAL A 35 27.95 -8.47 -26.45
C VAL A 35 28.34 -8.14 -27.87
N ASP A 36 29.62 -8.29 -28.21
CA ASP A 36 30.08 -8.15 -29.60
C ASP A 36 29.46 -9.26 -30.46
N THR A 37 28.52 -8.86 -31.30
CA THR A 37 27.78 -9.76 -32.20
C THR A 37 28.54 -10.02 -33.50
N GLY A 38 29.61 -9.27 -33.78
CA GLY A 38 30.29 -9.27 -35.08
C GLY A 38 29.46 -8.71 -36.24
N ASN A 39 28.24 -8.19 -35.98
CA ASN A 39 27.35 -7.61 -36.99
C ASN A 39 26.86 -6.21 -36.52
N PRO A 40 27.17 -5.12 -37.25
CA PRO A 40 26.79 -3.77 -36.86
C PRO A 40 25.27 -3.54 -36.79
N ASP A 41 24.47 -4.40 -37.42
CA ASP A 41 23.01 -4.32 -37.36
C ASP A 41 22.44 -4.76 -36.00
N TRP A 42 23.23 -5.46 -35.16
CA TRP A 42 22.78 -5.96 -33.87
C TRP A 42 23.53 -5.28 -32.72
N SER A 43 22.77 -4.64 -31.84
CA SER A 43 23.25 -4.20 -30.53
C SER A 43 22.61 -5.06 -29.44
N VAL A 44 23.45 -5.68 -28.61
CA VAL A 44 23.01 -6.56 -27.51
C VAL A 44 23.66 -6.09 -26.23
N ARG A 45 22.84 -5.74 -25.24
CA ARG A 45 23.29 -5.36 -23.90
C ARG A 45 22.78 -6.38 -22.89
N PHE A 46 23.67 -6.79 -21.99
CA PHE A 46 23.33 -7.64 -20.86
C PHE A 46 23.92 -7.08 -19.56
N ASP A 47 23.04 -6.65 -18.66
CA ASP A 47 23.41 -6.00 -17.40
C ASP A 47 22.91 -6.81 -16.20
N ASN A 48 23.71 -6.85 -15.13
CA ASN A 48 23.34 -7.39 -13.83
C ASN A 48 23.61 -6.37 -12.75
N THR A 49 22.59 -6.07 -11.95
CA THR A 49 22.71 -5.25 -10.76
C THR A 49 22.53 -6.11 -9.53
N VAL A 50 23.55 -6.15 -8.67
CA VAL A 50 23.50 -6.84 -7.38
C VAL A 50 23.36 -5.80 -6.28
N LYS A 51 22.43 -6.03 -5.36
CA LYS A 51 22.18 -5.18 -4.20
C LYS A 51 22.11 -6.01 -2.93
N TYR A 52 22.75 -5.54 -1.87
CA TYR A 52 22.68 -6.10 -0.53
C TYR A 52 22.11 -5.07 0.43
N ASN A 53 21.10 -5.44 1.21
CA ASN A 53 20.45 -4.59 2.21
C ASN A 53 20.47 -5.25 3.58
N TYR A 54 21.15 -4.62 4.53
CA TYR A 54 21.11 -4.97 5.94
C TYR A 54 20.40 -3.87 6.73
N GLY A 55 19.40 -4.20 7.52
CA GLY A 55 18.59 -3.21 8.23
C GLY A 55 18.22 -3.64 9.62
N VAL A 56 18.18 -2.66 10.53
CA VAL A 56 17.83 -2.88 11.94
C VAL A 56 16.77 -1.89 12.38
N ARG A 57 15.80 -2.39 13.15
CA ARG A 57 14.85 -1.55 13.89
C ARG A 57 15.60 -0.73 14.94
N THR A 58 15.31 0.55 15.06
CA THR A 58 16.00 1.45 16.00
C THR A 58 15.25 1.66 17.32
N GLU A 59 13.94 1.41 17.35
CA GLU A 59 13.07 1.68 18.51
C GLU A 59 12.28 0.44 18.96
N GLY A 60 11.73 0.44 20.16
CA GLY A 60 10.84 -0.64 20.62
C GLY A 60 9.40 -0.40 20.16
N ALA A 61 8.62 -1.46 19.94
CA ALA A 61 7.21 -1.31 19.59
C ALA A 61 6.40 -0.58 20.67
N ASP A 62 5.54 0.35 20.25
CA ASP A 62 4.59 1.02 21.14
C ASP A 62 3.55 0.06 21.71
N LYS A 63 3.23 0.27 22.99
CA LYS A 63 2.32 -0.61 23.73
C LYS A 63 0.88 -0.51 23.25
N ARG A 64 0.43 0.67 22.80
CA ARG A 64 -0.93 0.83 22.28
C ARG A 64 -1.03 0.25 20.88
N LEU A 65 0.00 0.35 20.06
CA LEU A 65 0.05 -0.32 18.76
C LEU A 65 -0.03 -1.83 18.93
N LEU A 66 0.74 -2.41 19.85
CA LEU A 66 0.59 -3.84 20.24
C LEU A 66 -0.83 -4.18 20.73
N ALA A 67 -1.52 -3.24 21.38
CA ALA A 67 -2.90 -3.40 21.85
C ALA A 67 -3.97 -3.09 20.78
N THR A 68 -3.59 -2.74 19.55
CA THR A 68 -4.52 -2.38 18.46
C THR A 68 -4.72 -3.60 17.53
N PRO A 69 -5.88 -4.28 17.58
CA PRO A 69 -6.15 -5.41 16.69
C PRO A 69 -6.08 -4.99 15.23
N ASN A 70 -5.64 -5.89 14.35
CA ASN A 70 -5.50 -5.68 12.91
C ASN A 70 -4.42 -4.69 12.48
N ASN A 71 -3.55 -4.23 13.37
CA ASN A 71 -2.42 -3.35 13.04
C ASN A 71 -1.12 -3.74 13.76
N ASN A 72 -1.07 -4.93 14.38
CA ASN A 72 -0.07 -5.23 15.41
C ASN A 72 0.84 -6.41 15.10
N ASP A 73 0.57 -7.22 14.07
CA ASP A 73 1.38 -8.39 13.77
C ASP A 73 2.84 -8.01 13.46
N GLY A 74 3.06 -6.94 12.68
CA GLY A 74 4.40 -6.45 12.35
C GLY A 74 5.22 -6.06 13.60
N ASP A 75 4.59 -5.39 14.56
CA ASP A 75 5.24 -5.01 15.83
C ASP A 75 5.41 -6.20 16.78
N TYR A 76 4.54 -7.20 16.75
CA TYR A 76 4.76 -8.44 17.50
C TYR A 76 5.93 -9.26 16.94
N ASN A 77 6.10 -9.27 15.62
CA ASN A 77 7.16 -10.00 14.92
C ASN A 77 8.52 -9.32 15.07
N PHE A 78 8.55 -7.99 15.06
CA PHE A 78 9.78 -7.17 15.10
C PHE A 78 9.82 -6.23 16.33
N ARG A 79 9.44 -6.75 17.50
CA ARG A 79 9.10 -5.94 18.69
C ARG A 79 10.25 -5.12 19.31
N LYS A 80 11.49 -5.58 19.18
CA LYS A 80 12.62 -5.06 19.94
C LYS A 80 13.51 -4.18 19.07
N ALA A 81 14.00 -3.08 19.64
CA ALA A 81 15.11 -2.33 19.07
C ALA A 81 16.32 -3.25 18.84
N GLY A 82 17.01 -3.06 17.74
CA GLY A 82 18.12 -3.89 17.27
C GLY A 82 17.70 -5.19 16.58
N THR A 83 16.40 -5.50 16.47
CA THR A 83 15.95 -6.62 15.64
C THR A 83 16.31 -6.37 14.18
N ASN A 84 16.86 -7.38 13.53
CA ASN A 84 17.15 -7.37 12.10
C ASN A 84 15.83 -7.44 11.30
N ILE A 85 15.59 -6.46 10.44
CA ILE A 85 14.36 -6.29 9.66
C ILE A 85 14.55 -6.55 8.16
N THR A 86 15.81 -6.60 7.70
CA THR A 86 16.19 -7.04 6.36
C THR A 86 17.63 -7.53 6.37
N ASN A 87 17.87 -8.66 5.74
CA ASN A 87 19.19 -9.19 5.40
C ASN A 87 19.08 -9.81 4.01
N ARG A 88 18.96 -8.92 3.03
CA ARG A 88 18.43 -9.19 1.71
C ARG A 88 19.51 -9.05 0.65
N VAL A 89 19.52 -10.00 -0.28
CA VAL A 89 20.26 -9.92 -1.54
C VAL A 89 19.24 -9.83 -2.67
N ASP A 90 19.40 -8.86 -3.55
CA ASP A 90 18.65 -8.70 -4.80
C ASP A 90 19.61 -8.84 -6.00
N LEU A 91 19.12 -9.46 -7.07
CA LEU A 91 19.74 -9.52 -8.38
C LEU A 91 18.71 -9.07 -9.41
N LEU A 92 19.03 -8.02 -10.15
CA LEU A 92 18.30 -7.57 -11.32
C LEU A 92 19.13 -7.89 -12.57
N THR A 93 18.55 -8.64 -13.51
CA THR A 93 19.17 -9.00 -14.78
C THR A 93 18.38 -8.37 -15.92
N GLU A 94 19.07 -7.78 -16.89
CA GLU A 94 18.47 -7.06 -18.01
C GLU A 94 19.13 -7.46 -19.32
N MET A 95 18.31 -7.71 -20.33
CA MET A 95 18.72 -8.01 -21.69
C MET A 95 17.99 -7.09 -22.66
N ASP A 96 18.74 -6.32 -23.43
CA ASP A 96 18.24 -5.51 -24.52
C ASP A 96 18.84 -6.01 -25.84
N VAL A 97 17.99 -6.27 -26.83
CA VAL A 97 18.42 -6.64 -28.17
C VAL A 97 17.78 -5.70 -29.17
N VAL A 98 18.62 -5.00 -29.93
CA VAL A 98 18.19 -4.04 -30.96
C VAL A 98 18.74 -4.48 -32.31
N TYR A 99 17.87 -4.56 -33.29
CA TYR A 99 18.16 -4.85 -34.69
C TYR A 99 17.89 -3.62 -35.54
N GLN A 100 18.88 -3.24 -36.35
CA GLN A 100 18.84 -2.12 -37.30
C GLN A 100 18.32 -0.81 -36.67
N GLN A 101 18.62 -0.59 -35.39
CA GLN A 101 18.21 0.59 -34.61
C GLN A 101 16.69 0.86 -34.56
N SER A 102 15.86 -0.07 -35.06
CA SER A 102 14.43 0.16 -35.32
C SER A 102 13.54 -0.86 -34.64
N MET A 103 14.00 -2.10 -34.45
CA MET A 103 13.20 -3.15 -33.83
C MET A 103 13.99 -3.99 -32.86
N GLY A 104 13.31 -4.65 -31.94
CA GLY A 104 14.00 -5.45 -30.95
C GLY A 104 13.11 -5.93 -29.83
N PHE A 105 13.74 -6.42 -28.78
CA PHE A 105 13.06 -6.83 -27.57
C PHE A 105 13.87 -6.46 -26.33
N ARG A 106 13.16 -6.34 -25.21
CA ARG A 106 13.76 -6.21 -23.88
C ARG A 106 13.14 -7.24 -22.95
N VAL A 107 14.00 -7.86 -22.15
CA VAL A 107 13.59 -8.70 -21.03
C VAL A 107 14.35 -8.26 -19.78
N SER A 108 13.65 -8.10 -18.66
CA SER A 108 14.26 -7.85 -17.36
C SER A 108 13.63 -8.73 -16.27
N ALA A 109 14.45 -9.21 -15.34
CA ALA A 109 14.02 -10.09 -14.26
C ALA A 109 14.68 -9.70 -12.94
N ALA A 110 13.88 -9.64 -11.87
CA ALA A 110 14.35 -9.42 -10.52
C ALA A 110 14.26 -10.73 -9.72
N SER A 111 15.27 -11.00 -8.90
CA SER A 111 15.29 -12.15 -7.99
C SER A 111 15.91 -11.76 -6.66
N TRP A 112 15.49 -12.41 -5.58
CA TRP A 112 15.90 -12.02 -4.23
C TRP A 112 15.73 -13.12 -3.18
N TYR A 113 16.42 -12.92 -2.06
CA TYR A 113 16.29 -13.68 -0.83
C TYR A 113 16.54 -12.77 0.37
N ASP A 114 15.69 -12.82 1.39
CA ASP A 114 15.85 -12.08 2.65
C ASP A 114 15.82 -13.03 3.85
N LYS A 115 16.98 -13.17 4.48
CA LYS A 115 17.13 -14.04 5.63
C LYS A 115 16.40 -13.54 6.89
N ALA A 116 16.10 -12.24 6.99
CA ALA A 116 15.39 -11.70 8.15
C ALA A 116 13.99 -12.34 8.31
N TYR A 117 13.42 -12.85 7.22
CA TYR A 117 12.06 -13.41 7.20
C TYR A 117 11.98 -14.95 7.33
N GLU A 118 13.10 -15.67 7.47
CA GLU A 118 13.15 -17.16 7.40
C GLU A 118 12.28 -17.87 8.45
N ASN A 119 12.02 -17.24 9.60
CA ASN A 119 11.15 -17.76 10.67
C ASN A 119 10.40 -16.63 11.36
N THR A 120 9.84 -15.70 10.58
CA THR A 120 9.09 -14.56 11.13
C THR A 120 7.68 -14.97 11.52
N GLY A 121 7.27 -14.59 12.73
CA GLY A 121 5.95 -14.85 13.31
C GLY A 121 6.04 -14.85 14.84
N SER A 122 4.92 -14.67 15.52
CA SER A 122 4.90 -14.48 16.97
C SER A 122 3.66 -15.07 17.62
N ASN A 123 3.84 -16.17 18.35
CA ASN A 123 2.80 -16.76 19.21
C ASN A 123 2.47 -15.91 20.45
N SER A 124 3.10 -14.74 20.60
CA SER A 124 2.84 -13.83 21.72
C SER A 124 1.81 -12.76 21.43
N ASN A 125 1.29 -12.68 20.19
CA ASN A 125 0.16 -11.80 19.87
C ASN A 125 -1.12 -12.37 20.52
N PRO A 126 -1.77 -11.65 21.46
CA PRO A 126 -3.03 -12.08 22.05
C PRO A 126 -4.23 -11.85 21.10
N PHE A 127 -4.03 -11.09 20.03
CA PHE A 127 -5.02 -10.85 18.99
C PHE A 127 -4.80 -11.88 17.89
N VAL A 128 -5.83 -12.70 17.69
CA VAL A 128 -5.73 -13.92 16.88
C VAL A 128 -5.98 -13.61 15.41
N ASN A 129 -4.91 -13.47 14.62
CA ASN A 129 -5.01 -13.29 13.17
C ASN A 129 -4.51 -14.53 12.39
N GLY A 130 -4.63 -15.71 13.01
CA GLY A 130 -4.11 -16.98 12.50
C GLY A 130 -5.00 -17.68 11.46
N ASN A 131 -4.36 -18.61 10.72
CA ASN A 131 -4.83 -19.23 9.48
C ASN A 131 -5.79 -20.42 9.64
N GLY A 132 -6.87 -20.22 10.36
CA GLY A 132 -8.01 -21.12 10.27
C GLY A 132 -8.79 -20.87 8.96
N GLY A 133 -9.16 -21.93 8.23
CA GLY A 133 -10.06 -21.82 7.07
C GLY A 133 -11.52 -21.49 7.44
N THR A 134 -11.76 -20.96 8.65
CA THR A 134 -13.10 -20.84 9.26
C THR A 134 -13.21 -19.52 10.02
N SER A 135 -14.26 -18.76 9.74
CA SER A 135 -14.66 -17.60 10.54
C SER A 135 -15.34 -18.06 11.84
N GLY A 136 -15.17 -17.34 12.95
CA GLY A 136 -15.73 -17.73 14.25
C GLY A 136 -15.28 -16.85 15.42
N LEU A 137 -15.78 -17.13 16.63
CA LEU A 137 -15.41 -16.39 17.84
C LEU A 137 -13.99 -16.78 18.32
N VAL A 138 -13.15 -15.78 18.59
CA VAL A 138 -11.75 -15.98 19.00
C VAL A 138 -11.62 -16.60 20.40
N ALA A 139 -12.54 -16.27 21.31
CA ALA A 139 -12.60 -16.85 22.65
C ALA A 139 -13.92 -17.60 22.84
N ASN A 140 -13.84 -18.90 23.12
CA ASN A 140 -14.98 -19.67 23.59
C ASN A 140 -15.36 -19.20 25.01
N ASP A 141 -16.36 -18.33 25.12
CA ASP A 141 -17.05 -18.11 26.40
C ASP A 141 -17.60 -19.49 26.84
N PRO A 142 -17.19 -20.06 28.00
CA PRO A 142 -17.67 -21.37 28.44
C PRO A 142 -19.20 -21.44 28.55
N ARG A 143 -19.88 -20.29 28.71
CA ARG A 143 -21.34 -20.18 28.69
C ARG A 143 -21.95 -20.52 27.32
N LEU A 144 -21.16 -20.54 26.26
CA LEU A 144 -21.57 -20.81 24.88
C LEU A 144 -21.02 -22.12 24.31
N ALA A 145 -20.30 -22.90 25.10
CA ALA A 145 -19.76 -24.20 24.68
C ALA A 145 -20.83 -25.21 24.19
N ALA A 146 -22.11 -25.01 24.55
CA ALA A 146 -23.23 -25.83 24.07
C ALA A 146 -23.78 -25.41 22.69
N VAL A 147 -23.35 -24.26 22.17
CA VAL A 147 -23.92 -23.62 20.97
C VAL A 147 -22.88 -23.09 19.99
N THR A 148 -21.61 -23.02 20.36
CA THR A 148 -20.49 -22.64 19.46
C THR A 148 -19.37 -23.66 19.57
N ASN A 149 -18.99 -24.29 18.45
CA ASN A 149 -17.89 -25.28 18.39
C ASN A 149 -16.53 -24.65 18.01
N ASP A 150 -16.47 -23.33 17.87
CA ASP A 150 -15.48 -22.70 17.01
C ASP A 150 -14.34 -22.11 17.83
N ASN A 151 -13.48 -22.98 18.37
CA ASN A 151 -12.17 -22.59 18.90
C ASN A 151 -11.23 -22.25 17.73
N VAL A 152 -11.44 -21.12 17.07
CA VAL A 152 -10.66 -20.78 15.85
C VAL A 152 -9.18 -20.47 16.11
N GLY A 153 -8.75 -20.36 17.38
CA GLY A 153 -7.38 -20.66 17.81
C GLY A 153 -6.27 -19.69 17.34
N PHE A 154 -5.15 -19.72 18.07
CA PHE A 154 -4.08 -18.70 18.24
C PHE A 154 -3.44 -18.06 16.98
N GLY A 155 -2.77 -16.92 17.20
CA GLY A 155 -1.94 -16.25 16.21
C GLY A 155 -0.86 -17.16 15.61
N SER A 156 -0.46 -16.84 14.38
CA SER A 156 0.43 -17.70 13.60
C SER A 156 1.90 -17.57 14.04
N PRO A 157 2.63 -18.68 14.26
CA PRO A 157 4.08 -18.64 14.46
C PRO A 157 4.85 -18.32 13.18
N HIS A 158 4.16 -18.20 12.05
CA HIS A 158 4.75 -17.97 10.73
C HIS A 158 3.95 -16.92 9.94
N LEU A 159 4.60 -16.24 9.00
CA LEU A 159 3.91 -15.44 7.99
C LEU A 159 3.03 -16.29 7.07
N SER A 160 2.17 -15.64 6.30
CA SER A 160 1.39 -16.30 5.25
C SER A 160 2.30 -16.93 4.18
N ASN A 161 1.81 -17.93 3.44
CA ASN A 161 2.60 -18.52 2.36
C ASN A 161 3.00 -17.48 1.29
N TYR A 162 2.12 -16.51 1.02
CA TYR A 162 2.42 -15.41 0.12
C TYR A 162 3.55 -14.54 0.68
N ALA A 163 3.41 -14.04 1.91
CA ALA A 163 4.42 -13.20 2.54
C ALA A 163 5.75 -13.96 2.71
N GLN A 164 5.73 -15.24 3.08
CA GLN A 164 6.94 -16.07 3.15
C GLN A 164 7.62 -16.17 1.78
N ARG A 165 6.87 -16.46 0.70
CA ARG A 165 7.43 -16.52 -0.65
C ARG A 165 8.08 -15.20 -1.06
N TYR A 166 7.38 -14.07 -0.92
CA TYR A 166 7.81 -12.79 -1.48
C TYR A 166 8.72 -11.96 -0.56
N TYR A 167 8.68 -12.16 0.76
CA TYR A 167 9.59 -11.49 1.69
C TYR A 167 10.81 -12.34 2.00
N ASN A 168 10.66 -13.62 2.36
CA ASN A 168 11.81 -14.49 2.65
C ASN A 168 12.51 -14.99 1.39
N GLY A 169 11.76 -15.51 0.41
CA GLY A 169 12.34 -16.11 -0.79
C GLY A 169 13.11 -17.43 -0.52
N PRO A 170 13.88 -17.94 -1.49
CA PRO A 170 14.21 -17.30 -2.77
C PRO A 170 12.97 -17.08 -3.64
N SER A 171 12.87 -15.90 -4.24
CA SER A 171 11.78 -15.55 -5.17
C SER A 171 12.30 -14.69 -6.32
N GLY A 172 11.47 -14.50 -7.33
CA GLY A 172 11.77 -13.63 -8.46
C GLY A 172 10.56 -13.43 -9.37
N GLU A 173 10.69 -12.46 -10.27
CA GLU A 173 9.66 -12.05 -11.21
C GLU A 173 10.26 -11.44 -12.48
N ILE A 174 9.50 -11.51 -13.57
CA ILE A 174 9.79 -10.77 -14.80
C ILE A 174 9.22 -9.36 -14.64
N LEU A 175 10.04 -8.35 -14.89
CA LEU A 175 9.63 -6.95 -14.87
C LEU A 175 9.21 -6.54 -16.29
N ASP A 176 10.16 -6.42 -17.22
CA ASP A 176 9.88 -6.12 -18.63
C ASP A 176 9.97 -7.38 -19.49
N ALA A 177 9.06 -7.53 -20.44
CA ALA A 177 9.12 -8.52 -21.50
C ALA A 177 8.29 -8.02 -22.70
N PHE A 178 8.92 -7.25 -23.58
CA PHE A 178 8.23 -6.63 -24.71
C PHE A 178 9.07 -6.59 -25.98
N VAL A 179 8.38 -6.51 -27.11
CA VAL A 179 8.96 -6.20 -28.41
C VAL A 179 8.62 -4.76 -28.79
N PHE A 180 9.48 -4.15 -29.60
CA PHE A 180 9.26 -2.80 -30.11
C PHE A 180 9.60 -2.69 -31.58
N TYR A 181 8.98 -1.72 -32.24
CA TYR A 181 9.27 -1.31 -33.61
C TYR A 181 9.15 0.21 -33.72
N SER A 182 10.08 0.84 -34.43
CA SER A 182 10.08 2.26 -34.73
C SER A 182 10.46 2.48 -36.20
N THR A 183 9.81 3.43 -36.85
CA THR A 183 10.10 3.81 -38.23
C THR A 183 9.85 5.30 -38.44
N GLU A 184 10.69 5.90 -39.27
CA GLU A 184 10.44 7.22 -39.82
C GLU A 184 9.25 7.16 -40.79
N VAL A 185 8.43 8.21 -40.80
CA VAL A 185 7.28 8.38 -41.70
C VAL A 185 7.41 9.76 -42.35
N GLY A 186 8.09 9.81 -43.50
CA GLY A 186 8.53 11.09 -44.07
C GLY A 186 9.74 11.65 -43.32
N ASP A 187 9.99 12.94 -43.46
CA ASP A 187 11.26 13.54 -43.03
C ASP A 187 11.28 13.98 -41.55
N GLU A 188 10.11 14.22 -40.95
CA GLU A 188 9.99 14.82 -39.60
C GLU A 188 9.16 13.98 -38.62
N SER A 189 8.56 12.88 -39.07
CA SER A 189 7.68 12.06 -38.24
C SER A 189 8.32 10.73 -37.86
N MET A 190 8.08 10.30 -36.61
CA MET A 190 8.54 9.02 -36.08
C MET A 190 7.37 8.27 -35.48
N PHE A 191 7.12 7.05 -35.98
CA PHE A 191 6.15 6.13 -35.42
C PHE A 191 6.86 5.06 -34.59
N SER A 192 6.40 4.83 -33.37
CA SER A 192 6.89 3.77 -32.49
C SER A 192 5.74 3.00 -31.87
N VAL A 193 5.88 1.69 -31.77
CA VAL A 193 4.92 0.78 -31.14
C VAL A 193 5.66 -0.23 -30.25
N LYS A 194 5.03 -0.57 -29.13
CA LYS A 194 5.51 -1.62 -28.21
C LYS A 194 4.35 -2.57 -27.87
N ALA A 195 4.67 -3.85 -27.75
CA ALA A 195 3.73 -4.88 -27.35
C ALA A 195 4.39 -5.84 -26.35
N GLY A 196 3.70 -6.10 -25.24
CA GLY A 196 4.16 -6.97 -24.16
C GLY A 196 4.15 -6.26 -22.80
N GLN A 197 4.85 -6.82 -21.84
CA GLN A 197 4.92 -6.31 -20.48
C GLN A 197 5.97 -5.19 -20.38
N HIS A 198 5.52 -3.96 -20.15
CA HIS A 198 6.38 -2.78 -20.04
C HIS A 198 5.69 -1.65 -19.28
N ASN A 199 6.41 -0.57 -18.97
CA ASN A 199 5.86 0.64 -18.36
C ASN A 199 5.84 1.81 -19.35
N VAL A 200 4.76 2.60 -19.28
CA VAL A 200 4.64 3.91 -19.94
C VAL A 200 3.96 4.85 -18.95
N PHE A 201 4.59 5.99 -18.68
CA PHE A 201 4.09 6.99 -17.74
C PHE A 201 3.80 8.31 -18.45
N TRP A 202 2.64 8.89 -18.15
CA TRP A 202 2.18 10.17 -18.63
C TRP A 202 2.07 11.17 -17.47
N GLY A 203 2.25 12.45 -17.79
CA GLY A 203 2.37 13.52 -16.79
C GLY A 203 3.81 13.78 -16.38
N GLU A 204 3.96 14.74 -15.48
CA GLU A 204 5.21 15.32 -15.00
C GLU A 204 5.41 15.14 -13.49
N THR A 205 4.45 14.53 -12.78
CA THR A 205 4.56 14.18 -11.35
C THR A 205 5.69 13.18 -11.08
N ILE A 206 6.47 13.40 -10.02
CA ILE A 206 7.65 12.59 -9.67
C ILE A 206 7.50 11.89 -8.31
N LEU A 207 6.97 12.57 -7.29
CA LEU A 207 7.03 12.08 -5.90
C LEU A 207 5.69 11.53 -5.37
N ASN A 208 4.56 11.92 -5.96
CA ASN A 208 3.23 11.55 -5.49
C ASN A 208 2.38 10.90 -6.60
N PRO A 209 2.58 9.60 -6.88
CA PRO A 209 1.87 8.92 -7.97
C PRO A 209 0.35 8.83 -7.74
N VAL A 210 -0.15 8.95 -6.49
CA VAL A 210 -1.58 8.94 -6.19
C VAL A 210 -2.30 10.13 -6.83
N HIS A 211 -1.66 11.29 -6.90
CA HIS A 211 -2.23 12.52 -7.48
C HIS A 211 -1.84 12.76 -8.94
N SER A 212 -0.98 11.90 -9.50
CA SER A 212 -0.46 12.03 -10.87
C SER A 212 -1.50 11.74 -11.97
N ILE A 213 -1.19 12.17 -13.20
CA ILE A 213 -1.92 11.74 -14.41
C ILE A 213 -1.70 10.26 -14.71
N SER A 214 -0.57 9.68 -14.25
CA SER A 214 -0.22 8.28 -14.48
C SER A 214 -0.89 7.28 -13.55
N TYR A 215 -1.80 7.73 -12.67
CA TYR A 215 -2.55 6.84 -11.77
C TYR A 215 -3.17 5.64 -12.51
N GLY A 216 -2.84 4.43 -12.08
CA GLY A 216 -3.29 3.19 -12.73
C GLY A 216 -2.53 2.77 -14.00
N GLN A 217 -1.50 3.49 -14.48
CA GLN A 217 -0.68 3.00 -15.61
C GLN A 217 0.24 1.83 -15.24
N SER A 218 0.42 1.56 -13.96
CA SER A 218 1.25 0.49 -13.42
C SER A 218 0.78 0.17 -12.00
N GLY A 219 0.93 -1.08 -11.57
CA GLY A 219 0.84 -1.42 -10.15
C GLY A 219 2.05 -0.84 -9.40
N LEU A 220 1.85 -0.33 -8.19
CA LEU A 220 2.94 0.25 -7.39
C LEU A 220 3.43 -0.75 -6.36
N ASP A 221 4.74 -1.03 -6.31
CA ASP A 221 5.36 -1.83 -5.26
C ASP A 221 5.74 -0.95 -4.05
N LEU A 222 4.71 -0.58 -3.28
CA LEU A 222 4.85 0.26 -2.09
C LEU A 222 5.54 -0.50 -0.95
N ALA A 223 5.40 -1.83 -0.91
CA ALA A 223 6.16 -2.69 0.00
C ALA A 223 7.67 -2.55 -0.21
N LYS A 224 8.12 -2.66 -1.46
CA LYS A 224 9.54 -2.54 -1.82
C LYS A 224 10.06 -1.12 -1.61
N LEU A 225 9.25 -0.11 -1.93
CA LEU A 225 9.57 1.31 -1.67
C LEU A 225 9.85 1.57 -0.18
N ALA A 226 9.05 0.98 0.72
CA ALA A 226 9.25 1.12 2.16
C ALA A 226 10.44 0.31 2.69
N ALA A 227 10.64 -0.92 2.19
CA ALA A 227 11.55 -1.88 2.79
C ALA A 227 12.98 -1.88 2.23
N SER A 228 13.22 -1.34 1.04
CA SER A 228 14.51 -1.48 0.34
C SER A 228 15.00 -0.14 -0.22
N PRO A 229 15.77 0.63 0.58
CA PRO A 229 16.50 1.79 0.08
C PRO A 229 17.42 1.42 -1.10
N GLY A 230 17.60 2.37 -2.04
CA GLY A 230 18.46 2.17 -3.22
C GLY A 230 17.84 1.28 -4.33
N THR A 231 16.57 0.91 -4.20
CA THR A 231 15.79 0.23 -5.26
C THR A 231 15.63 1.12 -6.48
N GLU A 232 15.79 0.53 -7.67
CA GLU A 232 15.60 1.27 -8.92
C GLU A 232 14.13 1.63 -9.13
N ALA A 233 13.85 2.79 -9.71
CA ALA A 233 12.48 3.22 -9.98
C ALA A 233 11.69 2.16 -10.78
N LYS A 234 12.32 1.52 -11.78
CA LYS A 234 11.72 0.43 -12.58
C LYS A 234 11.32 -0.81 -11.79
N GLU A 235 11.91 -1.04 -10.60
CA GLU A 235 11.50 -2.14 -9.71
C GLU A 235 10.30 -1.76 -8.83
N LEU A 236 9.95 -0.47 -8.74
CA LEU A 236 8.80 0.02 -7.96
C LEU A 236 7.52 0.11 -8.77
N PHE A 237 7.66 0.15 -10.10
CA PHE A 237 6.55 0.20 -11.03
C PHE A 237 6.38 -1.18 -11.65
N VAL A 238 5.41 -1.95 -11.17
CA VAL A 238 5.09 -3.29 -11.68
C VAL A 238 4.59 -3.17 -13.13
N PRO A 239 5.34 -3.68 -14.13
CA PRO A 239 4.97 -3.46 -15.51
C PRO A 239 3.80 -4.35 -15.92
N ARG A 240 2.86 -3.80 -16.69
CA ARG A 240 1.64 -4.50 -17.14
C ARG A 240 1.77 -4.93 -18.59
N ASN A 241 1.15 -6.04 -18.96
CA ASN A 241 1.03 -6.45 -20.36
C ASN A 241 0.12 -5.46 -21.12
N GLN A 242 0.62 -4.90 -22.21
CA GLN A 242 -0.06 -3.82 -22.91
C GLN A 242 0.42 -3.63 -24.36
N LEU A 243 -0.36 -2.85 -25.12
CA LEU A 243 0.04 -2.22 -26.37
C LEU A 243 0.21 -0.72 -26.11
N SER A 244 1.34 -0.15 -26.53
CA SER A 244 1.52 1.30 -26.54
C SER A 244 2.01 1.77 -27.90
N MET A 245 1.54 2.94 -28.32
CA MET A 245 2.00 3.60 -29.54
C MET A 245 2.26 5.09 -29.29
N THR A 246 3.26 5.61 -29.98
CA THR A 246 3.57 7.04 -30.05
C THR A 246 3.86 7.41 -31.49
N PHE A 247 3.27 8.51 -31.94
CA PHE A 247 3.55 9.10 -33.24
C PHE A 247 3.95 10.55 -33.03
N THR A 248 5.24 10.84 -33.22
CA THR A 248 5.74 12.20 -33.32
C THR A 248 5.40 12.68 -34.71
N LEU A 249 4.42 13.58 -34.85
CA LEU A 249 3.95 14.09 -36.14
C LEU A 249 4.98 15.04 -36.74
N ASN A 250 5.56 15.89 -35.90
CA ASN A 250 6.57 16.88 -36.25
C ASN A 250 7.38 17.23 -34.98
N PRO A 251 8.38 18.13 -35.04
CA PRO A 251 9.21 18.45 -33.88
C PRO A 251 8.45 19.02 -32.66
N GLU A 252 7.23 19.53 -32.83
CA GLU A 252 6.44 20.12 -31.74
C GLU A 252 5.32 19.20 -31.24
N LEU A 253 4.79 18.28 -32.04
CA LEU A 253 3.55 17.55 -31.71
C LEU A 253 3.76 16.04 -31.73
N THR A 254 3.48 15.40 -30.59
CA THR A 254 3.43 13.95 -30.44
C THR A 254 2.03 13.52 -29.98
N VAL A 255 1.47 12.49 -30.61
CA VAL A 255 0.25 11.82 -30.17
C VAL A 255 0.56 10.38 -29.78
N GLY A 256 -0.31 9.75 -29.02
CA GLY A 256 -0.02 8.45 -28.45
C GLY A 256 -1.26 7.81 -27.85
N ALA A 257 -1.23 6.49 -27.77
CA ALA A 257 -2.29 5.70 -27.19
C ALA A 257 -1.73 4.50 -26.44
N GLN A 258 -2.52 4.00 -25.50
CA GLN A 258 -2.18 2.88 -24.64
C GLN A 258 -3.42 2.02 -24.44
N TYR A 259 -3.26 0.70 -24.51
CA TYR A 259 -4.31 -0.26 -24.21
C TYR A 259 -3.73 -1.40 -23.36
N PHE A 260 -4.31 -1.64 -22.19
CA PHE A 260 -3.82 -2.65 -21.26
C PHE A 260 -4.52 -3.99 -21.48
N LEU A 261 -3.74 -5.07 -21.38
CA LEU A 261 -4.16 -6.46 -21.55
C LEU A 261 -4.20 -7.23 -20.23
N ASP A 262 -3.80 -6.57 -19.15
CA ASP A 262 -3.73 -7.14 -17.80
C ASP A 262 -3.89 -6.03 -16.77
N TRP A 263 -4.26 -6.38 -15.53
CA TRP A 263 -4.38 -5.45 -14.40
C TRP A 263 -3.67 -5.98 -13.16
N ASP A 264 -2.99 -5.09 -12.45
CA ASP A 264 -2.26 -5.39 -11.22
C ASP A 264 -2.60 -4.36 -10.13
N ALA A 265 -2.95 -4.85 -8.94
CA ALA A 265 -3.09 -4.02 -7.76
C ALA A 265 -1.72 -3.50 -7.27
N ALA A 266 -1.74 -2.42 -6.49
CA ALA A 266 -0.57 -1.98 -5.75
C ALA A 266 -0.18 -3.04 -4.69
N ARG A 267 1.11 -3.35 -4.60
CA ARG A 267 1.66 -4.24 -3.57
C ARG A 267 1.92 -3.42 -2.31
N LEU A 268 1.07 -3.62 -1.32
CA LEU A 268 1.18 -3.00 -0.01
C LEU A 268 2.09 -3.84 0.90
N PRO A 269 2.74 -3.24 1.91
CA PRO A 269 3.43 -4.01 2.94
C PRO A 269 2.51 -5.09 3.53
N GLU A 270 2.95 -6.34 3.50
CA GLU A 270 2.10 -7.49 3.83
C GLU A 270 1.86 -7.59 5.32
N ALA A 271 0.70 -8.16 5.70
CA ALA A 271 0.35 -8.46 7.09
C ALA A 271 1.50 -9.20 7.81
N GLY A 272 1.85 -8.74 9.01
CA GLY A 272 2.94 -9.30 9.81
C GLY A 272 4.36 -8.93 9.40
N THR A 273 4.58 -8.25 8.27
CA THR A 273 5.91 -7.77 7.87
C THR A 273 6.29 -6.49 8.60
N TYR A 274 7.58 -6.10 8.56
CA TYR A 274 8.06 -4.95 9.36
C TYR A 274 7.36 -3.64 9.01
N TYR A 275 7.03 -3.39 7.74
CA TYR A 275 6.28 -2.19 7.32
C TYR A 275 4.77 -2.43 7.17
N GLY A 276 4.28 -3.64 7.50
CA GLY A 276 2.85 -3.97 7.52
C GLY A 276 2.11 -3.13 8.56
N GLY A 277 1.52 -2.02 8.12
CA GLY A 277 0.78 -1.09 8.98
C GLY A 277 -0.67 -1.50 9.22
N SER A 278 -1.14 -2.54 8.54
CA SER A 278 -2.48 -3.13 8.68
C SER A 278 -2.37 -4.63 8.37
N ASP A 279 -3.07 -5.44 9.15
CA ASP A 279 -3.08 -6.89 8.99
C ASP A 279 -4.22 -7.36 8.06
N LEU A 280 -4.92 -6.41 7.43
CA LEU A 280 -6.11 -6.60 6.57
C LEU A 280 -5.83 -6.46 5.07
N VAL A 281 -4.71 -5.86 4.73
CA VAL A 281 -4.37 -5.47 3.35
C VAL A 281 -3.12 -6.22 2.88
N GLY A 282 -2.92 -6.23 1.56
CA GLY A 282 -1.90 -7.07 0.91
C GLY A 282 -2.48 -8.40 0.44
N PHE A 283 -1.73 -9.17 -0.33
CA PHE A 283 -2.18 -10.46 -0.90
C PHE A 283 -2.06 -11.61 0.11
N GLY A 284 -1.20 -11.43 1.11
CA GLY A 284 -0.92 -12.38 2.17
C GLY A 284 -1.75 -12.18 3.43
N ALA A 285 -2.67 -11.20 3.50
CA ALA A 285 -3.63 -11.06 4.60
C ALA A 285 -4.68 -12.18 4.55
N GLN A 286 -5.03 -12.75 5.71
CA GLN A 286 -5.76 -14.02 5.78
C GLN A 286 -7.02 -13.95 6.64
N SER A 287 -7.02 -13.13 7.69
CA SER A 287 -8.17 -12.88 8.54
C SER A 287 -8.32 -11.41 8.91
N PHE A 288 -9.52 -11.06 9.35
CA PHE A 288 -9.89 -9.78 9.93
C PHE A 288 -10.49 -10.04 11.30
N LEU A 289 -10.00 -9.34 12.33
CA LEU A 289 -10.64 -9.34 13.64
C LEU A 289 -11.76 -8.31 13.67
N LEU A 290 -12.98 -8.79 13.51
CA LEU A 290 -14.18 -8.01 13.71
C LEU A 290 -14.48 -7.90 15.21
N GLY A 291 -14.30 -6.70 15.76
CA GLY A 291 -14.60 -6.42 17.16
C GLY A 291 -16.09 -6.22 17.43
N ASN A 292 -16.55 -6.73 18.58
CA ASN A 292 -17.88 -6.46 19.12
C ASN A 292 -17.79 -5.75 20.48
N THR A 293 -18.41 -4.58 20.64
CA THR A 293 -18.48 -3.87 21.95
C THR A 293 -19.80 -3.11 22.13
N ASN A 294 -20.38 -2.88 23.34
CA ASN A 294 -20.23 -3.47 24.68
C ASN A 294 -21.57 -3.46 25.46
N SER A 295 -21.64 -4.32 26.50
CA SER A 295 -22.42 -4.37 27.77
C SER A 295 -23.97 -4.46 27.81
N VAL A 296 -24.43 -5.10 28.92
CA VAL A 296 -25.68 -5.84 29.17
C VAL A 296 -26.92 -5.23 28.52
N THR A 297 -27.44 -5.87 27.47
CA THR A 297 -28.80 -5.70 26.98
C THR A 297 -29.76 -6.40 27.97
N PRO A 298 -30.64 -5.66 28.67
CA PRO A 298 -31.61 -6.27 29.57
C PRO A 298 -32.47 -7.29 28.83
N GLY A 299 -32.48 -8.55 29.30
CA GLY A 299 -33.24 -9.65 28.69
C GLY A 299 -32.48 -10.48 27.63
N SER A 300 -31.27 -10.09 27.22
CA SER A 300 -30.44 -10.93 26.34
C SER A 300 -29.74 -12.05 27.13
N PRO A 301 -29.72 -13.31 26.64
CA PRO A 301 -28.91 -14.38 27.24
C PRO A 301 -27.40 -14.10 27.21
N LEU A 302 -26.93 -13.21 26.32
CA LEU A 302 -25.51 -12.86 26.11
C LEU A 302 -25.10 -11.49 26.63
N GLY A 303 -26.08 -10.61 26.85
CA GLY A 303 -25.84 -9.24 27.30
C GLY A 303 -25.16 -8.27 26.32
N CYS A 304 -24.58 -8.63 25.16
CA CYS A 304 -23.65 -7.70 24.48
C CYS A 304 -23.76 -7.59 22.94
N GLY A 305 -24.95 -7.34 22.39
CA GLY A 305 -25.14 -7.30 20.93
C GLY A 305 -25.19 -8.71 20.35
N ILE A 306 -24.57 -8.96 19.18
CA ILE A 306 -24.63 -10.27 18.52
C ILE A 306 -23.56 -11.29 18.97
N ALA A 307 -22.60 -10.88 19.82
CA ALA A 307 -21.52 -11.74 20.35
C ALA A 307 -21.27 -11.46 21.85
N PRO A 308 -20.49 -12.28 22.58
CA PRO A 308 -20.08 -11.97 23.95
C PRO A 308 -19.39 -10.59 24.07
N CYS A 309 -19.49 -9.99 25.26
CA CYS A 309 -18.87 -8.69 25.55
C CYS A 309 -17.35 -8.74 25.33
N ASN A 310 -16.80 -7.73 24.65
CA ASN A 310 -15.39 -7.70 24.25
C ASN A 310 -14.96 -8.93 23.40
N GLY A 311 -15.91 -9.64 22.80
CA GLY A 311 -15.63 -10.73 21.88
C GLY A 311 -15.05 -10.21 20.57
N LEU A 312 -14.06 -10.93 20.05
CA LEU A 312 -13.58 -10.76 18.69
C LEU A 312 -14.09 -11.93 17.85
N THR A 313 -14.55 -11.62 16.64
CA THR A 313 -14.84 -12.61 15.61
C THR A 313 -13.71 -12.57 14.61
N ASN A 314 -13.01 -13.69 14.43
CA ASN A 314 -12.13 -13.86 13.28
C ASN A 314 -13.02 -14.06 12.04
N VAL A 315 -12.79 -13.25 11.03
CA VAL A 315 -13.43 -13.34 9.73
C VAL A 315 -12.36 -13.72 8.71
N ARG A 316 -12.51 -14.86 8.05
CA ARG A 316 -11.58 -15.30 7.00
C ARG A 316 -11.68 -14.42 5.75
N ARG A 317 -10.59 -14.33 4.99
CA ARG A 317 -10.61 -13.70 3.67
C ARG A 317 -11.41 -14.53 2.67
N GLY A 318 -12.19 -13.86 1.82
CA GLY A 318 -12.86 -14.43 0.65
C GLY A 318 -12.17 -14.02 -0.65
N ASP A 319 -12.91 -14.09 -1.75
CA ASP A 319 -12.40 -13.74 -3.08
C ASP A 319 -12.55 -12.24 -3.35
N ASP A 320 -11.45 -11.57 -3.68
CA ASP A 320 -11.45 -10.14 -3.97
C ASP A 320 -12.21 -9.82 -5.28
N LEU A 321 -12.83 -8.65 -5.34
CA LEU A 321 -13.46 -8.14 -6.56
C LEU A 321 -12.42 -7.39 -7.38
N THR A 322 -11.82 -8.06 -8.36
CA THR A 322 -10.82 -7.43 -9.24
C THR A 322 -11.47 -6.90 -10.52
N PRO A 323 -10.89 -5.89 -11.17
CA PRO A 323 -11.29 -5.49 -12.50
C PRO A 323 -11.01 -6.61 -13.51
N ARG A 324 -11.58 -6.49 -14.71
CA ARG A 324 -11.23 -7.39 -15.81
C ARG A 324 -9.86 -7.02 -16.37
N ASN A 325 -9.19 -7.99 -17.00
CA ASN A 325 -7.93 -7.79 -17.73
C ASN A 325 -8.12 -7.05 -19.08
N SER A 326 -9.13 -6.17 -19.16
CA SER A 326 -9.52 -5.41 -20.35
C SER A 326 -10.34 -4.20 -19.94
N GLY A 327 -10.26 -3.10 -20.69
CA GLY A 327 -11.06 -1.89 -20.46
C GLY A 327 -10.24 -0.68 -19.99
N ASP A 328 -9.00 -0.92 -19.57
CA ASP A 328 -8.04 0.15 -19.27
C ASP A 328 -7.36 0.61 -20.57
N TRP A 329 -7.47 1.91 -20.87
CA TRP A 329 -6.86 2.52 -22.05
C TRP A 329 -6.68 4.03 -21.90
N GLY A 330 -5.95 4.63 -22.82
CA GLY A 330 -5.81 6.08 -22.86
C GLY A 330 -5.28 6.62 -24.18
N VAL A 331 -5.41 7.93 -24.33
CA VAL A 331 -4.82 8.72 -25.41
C VAL A 331 -4.16 9.97 -24.84
N MET A 332 -3.13 10.43 -25.54
CA MET A 332 -2.42 11.65 -25.20
C MET A 332 -2.05 12.49 -26.41
N ALA A 333 -1.81 13.77 -26.17
CA ALA A 333 -1.12 14.68 -27.07
C ALA A 333 -0.11 15.50 -26.25
N LYS A 334 1.14 15.56 -26.70
CA LYS A 334 2.17 16.46 -26.17
C LYS A 334 2.51 17.50 -27.24
N TRP A 335 2.45 18.77 -26.87
CA TRP A 335 2.71 19.90 -27.76
C TRP A 335 3.78 20.82 -27.16
N SER A 336 4.89 20.99 -27.87
CA SER A 336 6.07 21.73 -27.45
C SER A 336 6.35 22.91 -28.39
N PRO A 337 5.48 23.93 -28.43
CA PRO A 337 5.63 25.01 -29.39
C PRO A 337 6.82 25.91 -29.05
N ALA A 338 7.51 26.40 -30.08
CA ALA A 338 8.70 27.24 -29.91
C ALA A 338 8.48 28.49 -29.02
N TRP A 339 7.27 29.08 -29.04
CA TRP A 339 6.95 30.26 -28.22
C TRP A 339 6.82 29.95 -26.72
N LEU A 340 6.48 28.70 -26.38
CA LEU A 340 6.34 28.28 -24.99
C LEU A 340 7.69 27.95 -24.38
N ASP A 341 8.64 27.45 -25.19
CA ASP A 341 9.92 26.90 -24.71
C ASP A 341 9.68 25.92 -23.54
N GLY A 342 8.81 24.96 -23.80
CA GLY A 342 8.24 24.03 -22.84
C GLY A 342 7.22 23.11 -23.52
N THR A 343 6.68 22.15 -22.78
CA THR A 343 5.76 21.13 -23.31
C THR A 343 4.45 21.15 -22.54
N LEU A 344 3.33 21.20 -23.28
CA LEU A 344 1.98 20.97 -22.76
C LEU A 344 1.56 19.53 -23.06
N GLY A 345 0.96 18.85 -22.09
CA GLY A 345 0.35 17.55 -22.26
C GLY A 345 -1.17 17.59 -22.10
N PHE A 346 -1.89 16.82 -22.92
CA PHE A 346 -3.33 16.61 -22.86
C PHE A 346 -3.62 15.13 -22.82
N TYR A 347 -4.50 14.71 -21.91
CA TYR A 347 -4.70 13.30 -21.61
C TYR A 347 -6.18 12.96 -21.42
N TYR A 348 -6.59 11.83 -21.96
CA TYR A 348 -7.82 11.15 -21.56
C TYR A 348 -7.52 9.67 -21.32
N ARG A 349 -8.00 9.13 -20.20
CA ARG A 349 -7.80 7.73 -19.83
C ARG A 349 -9.06 7.17 -19.18
N GLN A 350 -9.32 5.90 -19.42
CA GLN A 350 -10.18 5.10 -18.56
C GLN A 350 -9.30 4.05 -17.90
N THR A 351 -9.33 3.97 -16.57
CA THR A 351 -8.45 3.08 -15.80
C THR A 351 -9.22 2.41 -14.66
N SER A 352 -8.70 1.29 -14.21
CA SER A 352 -9.13 0.66 -12.97
C SER A 352 -8.25 1.11 -11.80
N ASP A 353 -8.81 1.08 -10.60
CA ASP A 353 -8.12 1.44 -9.37
C ASP A 353 -7.03 0.41 -9.07
N ILE A 354 -5.95 0.85 -8.44
CA ILE A 354 -4.85 -0.01 -7.96
C ILE A 354 -4.84 -0.12 -6.44
N LEU A 355 -5.60 0.70 -5.73
CA LEU A 355 -5.72 0.66 -4.28
C LEU A 355 -7.02 -0.05 -3.87
N PRO A 356 -6.99 -0.89 -2.82
CA PRO A 356 -8.16 -1.65 -2.41
C PRO A 356 -9.12 -0.84 -1.54
N GLN A 357 -10.40 -1.22 -1.60
CA GLN A 357 -11.42 -0.91 -0.60
C GLN A 357 -11.82 -2.19 0.12
N ALA A 358 -11.77 -2.19 1.45
CA ALA A 358 -12.18 -3.37 2.23
C ALA A 358 -13.70 -3.47 2.31
N TRP A 359 -14.24 -4.68 2.21
CA TRP A 359 -15.66 -4.94 2.48
C TRP A 359 -15.85 -6.29 3.16
N LEU A 360 -17.04 -6.46 3.74
CA LEU A 360 -17.47 -7.65 4.47
C LEU A 360 -18.73 -8.23 3.83
N ASP A 361 -18.68 -9.48 3.40
CA ASP A 361 -19.88 -10.24 3.03
C ASP A 361 -20.56 -10.78 4.29
N ALA A 362 -21.62 -10.10 4.71
CA ALA A 362 -22.46 -10.51 5.84
C ALA A 362 -23.83 -11.03 5.36
N ARG A 363 -23.99 -11.38 4.07
CA ARG A 363 -25.29 -11.84 3.54
C ARG A 363 -25.76 -13.15 4.18
N GLY A 364 -24.80 -14.01 4.57
CA GLY A 364 -25.07 -15.26 5.28
C GLY A 364 -25.37 -15.08 6.78
N VAL A 365 -25.09 -13.92 7.37
CA VAL A 365 -25.35 -13.65 8.80
C VAL A 365 -26.85 -13.47 9.01
N SER A 366 -27.44 -14.35 9.82
CA SER A 366 -28.90 -14.47 9.94
C SER A 366 -29.32 -15.10 11.27
N SER A 367 -30.49 -14.73 11.78
CA SER A 367 -31.10 -15.40 12.93
C SER A 367 -32.04 -16.56 12.55
N VAL A 368 -32.17 -16.86 11.26
CA VAL A 368 -33.10 -17.88 10.73
C VAL A 368 -32.73 -19.29 11.22
N ASN A 369 -33.72 -20.12 11.52
CA ASN A 369 -33.50 -21.53 11.87
C ASN A 369 -32.89 -22.29 10.66
N PRO A 370 -32.16 -23.40 10.88
CA PRO A 370 -31.59 -24.19 9.78
C PRO A 370 -32.61 -24.66 8.71
N ASN A 371 -33.89 -24.77 9.09
CA ASN A 371 -35.00 -25.12 8.20
C ASN A 371 -35.65 -23.91 7.49
N GLY A 372 -35.06 -22.72 7.56
CA GLY A 372 -35.55 -21.50 6.92
C GLY A 372 -36.65 -20.74 7.70
N THR A 373 -37.07 -21.23 8.87
CA THR A 373 -38.16 -20.62 9.64
C THR A 373 -37.69 -19.57 10.64
N ARG A 374 -38.62 -18.72 11.11
CA ARG A 374 -38.34 -17.73 12.16
C ARG A 374 -38.08 -18.43 13.51
N PRO A 375 -37.04 -18.05 14.27
CA PRO A 375 -36.80 -18.58 15.61
C PRO A 375 -37.92 -18.18 16.59
N ALA A 376 -38.32 -19.11 17.46
CA ALA A 376 -39.26 -18.85 18.55
C ALA A 376 -38.50 -18.41 19.81
N GLY A 377 -38.43 -17.10 20.04
CA GLY A 377 -37.74 -16.50 21.20
C GLY A 377 -36.31 -16.03 20.89
N GLN A 378 -35.72 -15.32 21.85
CA GLN A 378 -34.42 -14.65 21.68
C GLN A 378 -33.23 -15.61 21.72
N VAL A 379 -33.30 -16.67 22.54
CA VAL A 379 -32.20 -17.65 22.68
C VAL A 379 -31.92 -18.35 21.35
N PRO A 380 -32.89 -18.96 20.64
CA PRO A 380 -32.59 -19.62 19.37
C PRO A 380 -32.12 -18.64 18.29
N ALA A 381 -32.67 -17.43 18.26
CA ALA A 381 -32.25 -16.38 17.33
C ALA A 381 -30.76 -16.02 17.50
N VAL A 382 -30.31 -15.82 18.74
CA VAL A 382 -28.92 -15.55 19.08
C VAL A 382 -28.00 -16.70 18.66
N VAL A 383 -28.40 -17.93 18.96
CA VAL A 383 -27.62 -19.13 18.60
C VAL A 383 -27.48 -19.25 17.08
N ASN A 384 -28.56 -19.06 16.34
CA ASN A 384 -28.53 -19.09 14.87
C ASN A 384 -27.59 -17.99 14.32
N THR A 385 -27.64 -16.79 14.88
CA THR A 385 -26.72 -15.69 14.50
C THR A 385 -25.28 -16.07 14.74
N LEU A 386 -24.93 -16.58 15.92
CA LEU A 386 -23.56 -17.00 16.24
C LEU A 386 -23.06 -18.08 15.28
N ASN A 387 -23.88 -19.10 15.02
CA ASN A 387 -23.54 -20.17 14.06
C ASN A 387 -23.35 -19.63 12.64
N SER A 388 -24.13 -18.63 12.24
CA SER A 388 -24.04 -18.01 10.92
C SER A 388 -22.80 -17.13 10.73
N LEU A 389 -22.08 -16.74 11.80
CA LEU A 389 -20.84 -15.96 11.69
C LEU A 389 -19.76 -16.68 10.87
N SER A 390 -19.78 -18.01 10.86
CA SER A 390 -18.91 -18.85 10.01
C SER A 390 -19.06 -18.58 8.50
N THR A 391 -20.18 -18.00 8.08
CA THR A 391 -20.45 -17.64 6.68
C THR A 391 -19.88 -16.29 6.28
N ALA A 392 -19.51 -15.45 7.26
CA ALA A 392 -18.97 -14.12 6.99
C ALA A 392 -17.54 -14.22 6.45
N THR A 393 -17.24 -13.39 5.46
CA THR A 393 -15.92 -13.28 4.83
C THR A 393 -15.61 -11.81 4.59
N TYR A 394 -14.34 -11.43 4.66
CA TYR A 394 -13.89 -10.10 4.25
C TYR A 394 -13.10 -10.19 2.95
N GLN A 395 -13.10 -9.13 2.17
CA GLN A 395 -12.49 -9.08 0.85
C GLN A 395 -11.99 -7.66 0.55
N LEU A 396 -11.20 -7.56 -0.50
CA LEU A 396 -10.85 -6.28 -1.12
C LEU A 396 -11.64 -6.11 -2.43
N ALA A 397 -11.97 -4.87 -2.74
CA ALA A 397 -12.64 -4.47 -3.96
C ALA A 397 -11.82 -3.39 -4.67
N TYR A 398 -11.72 -3.51 -5.99
CA TYR A 398 -10.96 -2.60 -6.84
C TYR A 398 -11.88 -2.12 -7.96
N SER A 399 -12.14 -0.81 -7.97
CA SER A 399 -13.09 -0.22 -8.92
C SER A 399 -12.55 -0.24 -10.34
N ASP A 400 -13.41 -0.48 -11.33
CA ASP A 400 -13.12 -0.21 -12.73
C ASP A 400 -13.73 1.14 -13.19
N LYS A 401 -13.44 1.52 -14.45
CA LYS A 401 -14.04 2.67 -15.15
C LYS A 401 -13.89 4.01 -14.42
N ILE A 402 -12.67 4.34 -14.00
CA ILE A 402 -12.31 5.68 -13.55
C ILE A 402 -11.87 6.48 -14.79
N ASP A 403 -12.62 7.51 -15.15
CA ASP A 403 -12.27 8.39 -16.26
C ASP A 403 -11.38 9.53 -15.78
N ILE A 404 -10.21 9.70 -16.39
CA ILE A 404 -9.21 10.72 -16.04
C ILE A 404 -9.03 11.68 -17.22
N PHE A 405 -9.27 12.96 -16.96
CA PHE A 405 -8.95 14.06 -17.87
C PHE A 405 -7.76 14.82 -17.31
N GLY A 406 -6.67 14.93 -18.06
CA GLY A 406 -5.41 15.49 -17.58
C GLY A 406 -4.84 16.59 -18.46
N LEU A 407 -4.17 17.55 -17.82
CA LEU A 407 -3.32 18.56 -18.42
C LEU A 407 -1.96 18.55 -17.72
N SER A 408 -0.87 18.62 -18.47
CA SER A 408 0.47 18.79 -17.88
C SER A 408 1.24 19.94 -18.51
N LEU A 409 2.21 20.46 -17.76
CA LEU A 409 3.19 21.44 -18.19
C LEU A 409 4.58 21.02 -17.73
N SER A 410 5.55 21.03 -18.65
CA SER A 410 6.97 20.80 -18.38
C SER A 410 7.77 21.96 -18.96
N LYS A 411 8.51 22.70 -18.14
CA LYS A 411 9.22 23.90 -18.59
C LYS A 411 10.38 24.27 -17.66
N ASP A 412 11.48 24.76 -18.22
CA ASP A 412 12.50 25.45 -17.43
C ASP A 412 12.08 26.89 -17.10
N ILE A 413 12.11 27.25 -15.83
CA ILE A 413 11.82 28.60 -15.34
C ILE A 413 12.98 29.05 -14.46
N GLY A 414 13.89 29.85 -15.03
CA GLY A 414 15.00 30.43 -14.29
C GLY A 414 16.04 29.40 -13.82
N GLY A 415 16.29 28.34 -14.62
CA GLY A 415 17.22 27.26 -14.27
C GLY A 415 16.62 26.20 -13.34
N ILE A 416 15.30 26.23 -13.15
CA ILE A 416 14.54 25.23 -12.42
C ILE A 416 13.70 24.47 -13.45
N SER A 417 13.89 23.16 -13.53
CA SER A 417 12.99 22.30 -14.30
C SER A 417 11.67 22.15 -13.53
N VAL A 418 10.60 22.76 -14.05
CA VAL A 418 9.28 22.78 -13.42
C VAL A 418 8.34 21.84 -14.17
N GLY A 419 7.73 20.92 -13.42
CA GLY A 419 6.66 20.04 -13.88
C GLY A 419 5.36 20.33 -13.15
N SER A 420 4.22 20.24 -13.84
CA SER A 420 2.91 20.32 -13.20
C SER A 420 1.91 19.40 -13.89
N ASP A 421 1.12 18.67 -13.10
CA ASP A 421 -0.01 17.88 -13.57
C ASP A 421 -1.30 18.37 -12.91
N LEU A 422 -2.35 18.60 -13.71
CA LEU A 422 -3.71 18.85 -13.25
C LEU A 422 -4.60 17.75 -13.84
N ASN A 423 -5.37 17.05 -13.01
CA ASN A 423 -6.32 16.07 -13.50
C ASN A 423 -7.64 16.05 -12.74
N ILE A 424 -8.72 15.77 -13.46
CA ILE A 424 -10.04 15.50 -12.91
C ILE A 424 -10.35 14.03 -13.13
N ARG A 425 -10.83 13.37 -12.09
CA ARG A 425 -11.21 11.96 -12.14
C ARG A 425 -12.68 11.81 -11.82
N HIS A 426 -13.40 11.09 -12.67
CA HIS A 426 -14.80 10.72 -12.45
C HIS A 426 -14.88 9.28 -11.97
N ASN A 427 -15.91 8.99 -11.16
CA ASN A 427 -16.14 7.66 -10.58
C ASN A 427 -14.95 7.16 -9.72
N MET A 428 -14.23 8.09 -9.06
CA MET A 428 -13.09 7.76 -8.21
C MET A 428 -13.57 7.18 -6.88
N PRO A 429 -13.09 5.99 -6.45
CA PRO A 429 -13.32 5.48 -5.10
C PRO A 429 -12.77 6.43 -4.04
N LEU A 430 -13.61 6.77 -3.07
CA LEU A 430 -13.28 7.70 -2.01
C LEU A 430 -12.89 6.94 -0.73
N ALA A 431 -12.15 7.60 0.15
CA ALA A 431 -11.79 7.08 1.46
C ALA A 431 -13.06 6.75 2.26
N SER A 432 -13.37 5.47 2.36
CA SER A 432 -14.63 4.95 2.89
C SER A 432 -14.39 4.07 4.12
N ILE A 433 -15.41 3.97 4.99
CA ILE A 433 -15.47 2.87 5.95
C ILE A 433 -15.75 1.57 5.19
N PRO A 434 -15.32 0.40 5.69
CA PRO A 434 -15.60 -0.86 5.02
C PRO A 434 -17.11 -1.07 4.82
N ALA A 435 -17.51 -1.44 3.60
CA ALA A 435 -18.89 -1.83 3.34
C ALA A 435 -19.23 -3.15 4.04
N ILE A 436 -20.45 -3.27 4.56
CA ILE A 436 -21.00 -4.51 5.12
C ILE A 436 -22.21 -4.88 4.28
N VAL A 437 -22.05 -5.88 3.40
CA VAL A 437 -23.14 -6.31 2.54
C VAL A 437 -24.06 -7.24 3.32
N SER A 438 -25.30 -6.82 3.54
CA SER A 438 -26.32 -7.62 4.23
C SER A 438 -27.31 -8.21 3.23
N SER A 439 -27.95 -9.33 3.61
CA SER A 439 -29.17 -9.76 2.92
C SER A 439 -30.32 -8.81 3.20
N THR A 440 -31.28 -8.74 2.28
CA THR A 440 -32.54 -7.99 2.43
C THR A 440 -33.59 -8.73 3.26
N SER A 441 -33.22 -9.87 3.85
CA SER A 441 -34.10 -10.66 4.72
C SER A 441 -34.54 -9.86 5.95
N PRO A 442 -35.81 -9.98 6.39
CA PRO A 442 -36.26 -9.42 7.67
C PRO A 442 -35.50 -9.94 8.90
N LEU A 443 -34.75 -11.03 8.73
CA LEU A 443 -33.90 -11.65 9.76
C LEU A 443 -32.41 -11.56 9.42
N GLY A 444 -32.03 -10.72 8.44
CA GLY A 444 -30.65 -10.39 8.11
C GLY A 444 -30.09 -9.21 8.93
N LEU A 445 -28.78 -8.98 8.85
CA LEU A 445 -28.08 -7.99 9.66
C LEU A 445 -28.68 -6.59 9.53
N GLY A 446 -28.97 -6.12 8.32
CA GLY A 446 -29.49 -4.78 8.09
C GLY A 446 -30.86 -4.51 8.73
N GLN A 447 -31.69 -5.55 8.90
CA GLN A 447 -32.96 -5.46 9.64
C GLN A 447 -32.79 -5.80 11.14
N GLY A 448 -31.55 -5.85 11.63
CA GLY A 448 -31.23 -6.09 13.02
C GLY A 448 -31.40 -7.55 13.47
N LEU A 449 -31.49 -8.51 12.54
CA LEU A 449 -31.62 -9.95 12.84
C LEU A 449 -32.87 -10.30 13.68
N GLY A 450 -33.85 -9.39 13.80
CA GLY A 450 -34.94 -9.51 14.77
C GLY A 450 -34.51 -9.48 16.24
N LEU A 451 -33.24 -9.16 16.52
CA LEU A 451 -32.63 -9.10 17.85
C LEU A 451 -32.27 -7.67 18.24
N LEU A 452 -31.91 -6.85 17.26
CA LEU A 452 -31.44 -5.49 17.41
C LEU A 452 -32.32 -4.53 16.59
N PRO A 453 -32.23 -3.20 16.80
CA PRO A 453 -32.79 -2.21 15.89
C PRO A 453 -32.29 -2.39 14.45
N ALA A 454 -33.04 -1.89 13.47
CA ALA A 454 -32.57 -1.82 12.09
C ALA A 454 -31.26 -1.01 12.01
N ARG A 455 -30.37 -1.42 11.11
CA ARG A 455 -29.06 -0.79 10.93
C ARG A 455 -29.18 0.44 10.04
N SER A 456 -28.33 1.42 10.28
CA SER A 456 -28.21 2.59 9.42
C SER A 456 -27.15 2.37 8.35
N ALA A 457 -27.32 3.00 7.19
CA ALA A 457 -26.29 2.98 6.15
C ALA A 457 -24.95 3.58 6.65
N ALA A 458 -25.02 4.47 7.65
CA ALA A 458 -23.86 5.09 8.29
C ALA A 458 -22.99 4.12 9.10
N SER A 459 -23.52 2.94 9.47
CA SER A 459 -22.74 1.88 10.09
C SER A 459 -22.05 0.98 9.06
N GLY A 460 -22.11 1.33 7.77
CA GLY A 460 -21.51 0.57 6.68
C GLY A 460 -22.46 -0.42 5.98
N VAL A 461 -23.69 -0.60 6.45
CA VAL A 461 -24.59 -1.64 5.90
C VAL A 461 -25.16 -1.21 4.55
N ILE A 462 -24.91 -2.03 3.53
CA ILE A 462 -25.43 -1.88 2.17
C ILE A 462 -26.08 -3.19 1.68
N TYR A 463 -26.78 -3.12 0.56
CA TYR A 463 -27.52 -4.24 -0.04
C TYR A 463 -27.11 -4.50 -1.50
N ASP A 464 -25.94 -4.00 -1.90
CA ASP A 464 -25.41 -4.20 -3.24
C ASP A 464 -25.17 -5.69 -3.50
N THR A 465 -25.43 -6.12 -4.73
CA THR A 465 -24.95 -7.41 -5.23
C THR A 465 -23.54 -7.18 -5.77
N PRO A 466 -22.49 -7.76 -5.15
CA PRO A 466 -21.11 -7.49 -5.56
C PRO A 466 -20.78 -8.14 -6.91
N HIS A 467 -20.05 -7.43 -7.76
CA HIS A 467 -19.48 -7.92 -9.01
C HIS A 467 -18.01 -7.49 -9.15
N ASP A 468 -17.26 -8.21 -9.97
CA ASP A 468 -15.90 -7.85 -10.37
C ASP A 468 -15.85 -6.43 -10.95
N GLY A 469 -14.92 -5.61 -10.44
CA GLY A 469 -14.77 -4.20 -10.80
C GLY A 469 -15.65 -3.22 -10.00
N ASP A 470 -16.50 -3.69 -9.07
CA ASP A 470 -17.23 -2.80 -8.16
C ASP A 470 -16.29 -2.17 -7.11
N SER A 471 -16.53 -0.92 -6.74
CA SER A 471 -15.71 -0.20 -5.75
C SER A 471 -16.02 -0.58 -4.29
N MET A 472 -17.20 -1.15 -4.03
CA MET A 472 -17.78 -1.41 -2.70
C MET A 472 -17.58 -0.25 -1.70
N SER A 473 -17.59 0.99 -2.21
CA SER A 473 -17.27 2.21 -1.47
C SER A 473 -18.10 3.37 -1.99
N ALA A 474 -17.98 4.54 -1.34
CA ALA A 474 -18.49 5.77 -1.92
C ALA A 474 -17.60 6.20 -3.10
N THR A 475 -18.20 6.72 -4.17
CA THR A 475 -17.50 7.25 -5.35
C THR A 475 -17.78 8.74 -5.55
N GLY A 476 -16.96 9.39 -6.36
CA GLY A 476 -17.22 10.77 -6.74
C GLY A 476 -16.28 11.34 -7.78
N ASP A 477 -16.45 12.64 -8.03
CA ASP A 477 -15.56 13.41 -8.89
C ASP A 477 -14.50 14.09 -8.03
N THR A 478 -13.24 13.95 -8.42
CA THR A 478 -12.09 14.49 -7.70
C THR A 478 -11.19 15.30 -8.63
N LEU A 479 -10.54 16.32 -8.07
CA LEU A 479 -9.51 17.09 -8.75
C LEU A 479 -8.19 16.87 -8.03
N HIS A 480 -7.13 16.66 -8.80
CA HIS A 480 -5.77 16.46 -8.33
C HIS A 480 -4.83 17.43 -9.05
N TRP A 481 -3.89 17.99 -8.31
CA TRP A 481 -2.88 18.88 -8.86
C TRP A 481 -1.52 18.61 -8.21
N THR A 482 -0.48 18.57 -9.02
CA THR A 482 0.91 18.52 -8.56
C THR A 482 1.72 19.62 -9.22
N LEU A 483 2.70 20.12 -8.49
CA LEU A 483 3.69 21.07 -8.96
C LEU A 483 5.04 20.67 -8.40
N ASN A 484 5.98 20.29 -9.25
CA ASN A 484 7.34 19.98 -8.86
C ASN A 484 8.36 20.90 -9.51
N GLY A 485 9.50 21.02 -8.83
CA GLY A 485 10.67 21.75 -9.28
C GLY A 485 11.92 20.96 -8.96
N LEU A 486 12.75 20.73 -9.97
CA LEU A 486 14.07 20.12 -9.85
C LEU A 486 15.13 21.18 -10.20
N MET A 487 16.08 21.39 -9.29
CA MET A 487 17.20 22.30 -9.51
C MET A 487 18.51 21.71 -9.02
N SER A 488 19.58 22.04 -9.73
CA SER A 488 20.95 21.79 -9.32
C SER A 488 21.52 23.05 -8.68
N LEU A 489 21.94 22.95 -7.42
CA LEU A 489 22.56 24.03 -6.68
C LEU A 489 24.08 24.00 -6.89
N PRO A 490 24.71 25.15 -7.16
CA PRO A 490 26.15 25.24 -7.36
C PRO A 490 26.92 25.05 -6.05
N LYS A 491 28.25 24.99 -6.17
CA LYS A 491 29.18 24.90 -5.05
C LYS A 491 28.95 25.96 -3.98
N THR A 492 29.02 25.54 -2.72
CA THR A 492 29.01 26.41 -1.54
C THR A 492 30.23 26.10 -0.65
N PRO A 493 30.47 26.85 0.45
CA PRO A 493 31.47 26.46 1.43
C PRO A 493 31.18 25.11 2.13
N VAL A 494 29.96 24.59 2.02
CA VAL A 494 29.53 23.37 2.73
C VAL A 494 29.53 22.14 1.83
N TYR A 495 29.27 22.26 0.52
CA TYR A 495 29.20 21.16 -0.45
C TYR A 495 29.65 21.60 -1.84
N ASP A 496 30.06 20.65 -2.70
CA ASP A 496 30.53 20.94 -4.06
C ASP A 496 29.38 21.09 -5.08
N SER A 497 28.29 20.37 -4.87
CA SER A 497 27.02 20.53 -5.58
C SER A 497 25.88 20.01 -4.72
N ALA A 498 24.64 20.34 -5.06
CA ALA A 498 23.50 19.67 -4.47
C ALA A 498 22.33 19.60 -5.44
N THR A 499 21.48 18.59 -5.30
CA THR A 499 20.20 18.51 -6.04
C THR A 499 19.05 18.77 -5.08
N LEU A 500 18.12 19.63 -5.47
CA LEU A 500 16.87 19.88 -4.75
C LEU A 500 15.70 19.52 -5.68
N LEU A 501 14.88 18.57 -5.24
CA LEU A 501 13.59 18.25 -5.84
C LEU A 501 12.51 18.54 -4.80
N ALA A 502 11.52 19.34 -5.14
CA ALA A 502 10.35 19.56 -4.31
C ALA A 502 9.08 19.33 -5.13
N GLU A 503 8.06 18.74 -4.53
CA GLU A 503 6.75 18.54 -5.14
C GLU A 503 5.64 18.90 -4.14
N LEU A 504 4.82 19.87 -4.50
CA LEU A 504 3.57 20.18 -3.84
C LEU A 504 2.47 19.34 -4.49
N TYR A 505 1.59 18.76 -3.69
CA TYR A 505 0.39 18.08 -4.16
C TYR A 505 -0.87 18.62 -3.50
N TYR A 506 -1.96 18.54 -4.26
CA TYR A 506 -3.29 18.96 -3.86
C TYR A 506 -4.35 17.98 -4.35
N SER A 507 -5.37 17.76 -3.53
CA SER A 507 -6.57 17.03 -3.94
C SER A 507 -7.84 17.70 -3.43
N ASN A 508 -8.92 17.59 -4.20
CA ASN A 508 -10.22 18.16 -3.89
C ASN A 508 -11.36 17.19 -4.25
N LEU A 509 -12.36 17.09 -3.37
CA LEU A 509 -13.64 16.46 -3.69
C LEU A 509 -14.55 17.47 -4.40
N LEU A 510 -14.76 17.27 -5.71
CA LEU A 510 -15.65 18.10 -6.51
C LEU A 510 -17.10 17.73 -6.25
N LYS A 511 -17.40 16.42 -6.27
CA LYS A 511 -18.75 15.86 -6.12
C LYS A 511 -18.69 14.50 -5.45
N LEU A 512 -19.63 14.26 -4.54
CA LEU A 512 -19.91 12.93 -3.98
C LEU A 512 -21.12 12.33 -4.69
N ASP A 513 -21.01 11.09 -5.16
CA ASP A 513 -22.16 10.39 -5.75
C ASP A 513 -23.10 9.86 -4.67
N SER A 514 -24.38 9.72 -5.01
CA SER A 514 -25.42 9.29 -4.05
C SER A 514 -25.33 7.81 -3.69
N LYS A 515 -24.83 6.96 -4.60
CA LYS A 515 -24.67 5.53 -4.33
C LYS A 515 -23.63 5.34 -3.23
N ASN A 516 -23.98 4.60 -2.18
CA ASN A 516 -23.10 4.29 -1.06
C ASN A 516 -22.49 5.51 -0.35
N GLU A 517 -23.09 6.70 -0.48
CA GLU A 517 -22.52 7.95 0.07
C GLU A 517 -22.32 7.92 1.59
N ALA A 518 -23.09 7.09 2.30
CA ALA A 518 -23.00 6.91 3.74
C ALA A 518 -21.70 6.21 4.18
N LEU A 519 -21.01 5.53 3.26
CA LEU A 519 -19.72 4.90 3.50
C LEU A 519 -18.57 5.93 3.52
N TYR A 520 -18.76 7.10 2.92
CA TYR A 520 -17.70 8.10 2.84
C TYR A 520 -17.31 8.59 4.23
N LYS A 521 -16.02 8.50 4.58
CA LYS A 521 -15.51 8.94 5.89
C LYS A 521 -15.66 10.44 6.14
N GLY A 522 -15.94 11.25 5.10
CA GLY A 522 -16.20 12.68 5.26
C GLY A 522 -17.62 13.00 5.77
N LYS A 523 -18.48 12.00 5.98
CA LYS A 523 -19.80 12.19 6.60
C LYS A 523 -19.67 12.42 8.11
N SER A 524 -20.63 13.15 8.68
CA SER A 524 -20.66 13.49 10.12
C SER A 524 -20.76 12.29 11.06
N THR A 525 -21.07 11.11 10.54
CA THR A 525 -21.13 9.86 11.28
C THR A 525 -19.76 9.25 11.51
N TYR A 526 -18.73 9.63 10.75
CA TYR A 526 -17.36 9.23 11.02
C TYR A 526 -16.65 10.26 11.90
N ARG A 527 -15.82 9.81 12.85
CA ARG A 527 -15.19 10.66 13.87
C ARG A 527 -13.68 10.48 14.01
N GLY A 528 -13.07 9.64 13.18
CA GLY A 528 -11.62 9.43 13.23
C GLY A 528 -10.83 10.66 12.77
N ILE A 529 -9.60 10.80 13.26
CA ILE A 529 -8.66 11.84 12.86
C ILE A 529 -8.34 11.85 11.35
N ASP A 530 -8.55 10.74 10.65
CA ASP A 530 -8.45 10.57 9.20
C ASP A 530 -9.76 10.85 8.45
N ALA A 531 -10.72 11.54 9.07
CA ALA A 531 -11.90 12.03 8.38
C ALA A 531 -11.47 12.95 7.21
N PRO A 532 -11.77 12.56 5.95
CA PRO A 532 -11.45 13.38 4.79
C PRO A 532 -12.06 14.77 4.86
N THR A 533 -11.26 15.76 4.49
CA THR A 533 -11.75 17.11 4.22
C THR A 533 -12.00 17.26 2.72
N ARG A 534 -12.70 18.33 2.34
CA ARG A 534 -12.92 18.61 0.92
C ARG A 534 -11.61 18.85 0.17
N ASP A 535 -10.67 19.52 0.81
CA ASP A 535 -9.37 19.90 0.27
C ASP A 535 -8.24 19.24 1.06
N ASN A 536 -7.17 18.84 0.39
CA ASN A 536 -5.96 18.35 1.03
C ASN A 536 -4.70 18.84 0.31
N TRP A 537 -3.67 19.14 1.08
CA TRP A 537 -2.38 19.65 0.63
C TRP A 537 -1.25 18.89 1.30
N GLY A 538 -0.18 18.65 0.56
CA GLY A 538 1.07 18.20 1.13
C GLY A 538 2.27 18.47 0.24
N ILE A 539 3.46 18.23 0.77
CA ILE A 539 4.71 18.50 0.09
C ILE A 539 5.71 17.38 0.34
N ALA A 540 6.45 17.01 -0.70
CA ALA A 540 7.62 16.14 -0.61
C ALA A 540 8.86 16.90 -1.08
N VAL A 541 9.96 16.77 -0.36
CA VAL A 541 11.23 17.44 -0.65
C VAL A 541 12.38 16.46 -0.51
N ASN A 542 13.21 16.36 -1.54
CA ASN A 542 14.47 15.63 -1.55
C ASN A 542 15.61 16.63 -1.75
N PHE A 543 16.58 16.60 -0.84
CA PHE A 543 17.77 17.42 -0.91
C PHE A 543 19.02 16.55 -0.74
N THR A 544 19.91 16.57 -1.73
CA THR A 544 21.10 15.72 -1.75
C THR A 544 22.35 16.55 -2.05
N PRO A 545 23.05 17.04 -1.01
CA PRO A 545 24.40 17.56 -1.14
C PRO A 545 25.39 16.47 -1.58
N THR A 546 26.37 16.88 -2.37
CA THR A 546 27.45 16.03 -2.89
C THR A 546 28.81 16.71 -2.65
N TRP A 547 29.78 15.89 -2.25
CA TRP A 547 31.20 16.24 -2.15
C TRP A 547 31.98 15.36 -3.11
N TYR A 548 32.69 15.97 -4.05
CA TYR A 548 33.42 15.22 -5.06
C TYR A 548 34.82 14.91 -4.59
N GLN A 549 35.30 13.70 -4.90
CA GLN A 549 36.68 13.29 -4.66
C GLN A 549 37.14 13.53 -3.21
N VAL A 550 36.26 13.25 -2.24
CA VAL A 550 36.61 13.31 -0.80
C VAL A 550 37.82 12.40 -0.53
N PHE A 551 37.83 11.25 -1.22
CA PHE A 551 39.03 10.46 -1.47
C PHE A 551 39.19 10.26 -2.99
N PRO A 552 40.39 9.90 -3.48
CA PRO A 552 40.59 9.58 -4.89
C PRO A 552 39.60 8.52 -5.38
N GLY A 553 38.74 8.89 -6.32
CA GLY A 553 37.69 8.02 -6.85
C GLY A 553 36.48 7.82 -5.94
N VAL A 554 36.32 8.59 -4.86
CA VAL A 554 35.15 8.48 -3.96
C VAL A 554 34.44 9.80 -3.85
N ASP A 555 33.18 9.80 -4.29
CA ASP A 555 32.26 10.92 -4.12
C ASP A 555 31.30 10.58 -2.96
N MET A 556 31.04 11.54 -2.08
CA MET A 556 30.14 11.35 -0.94
C MET A 556 28.87 12.18 -1.09
N THR A 557 27.76 11.67 -0.56
CA THR A 557 26.46 12.36 -0.57
C THR A 557 25.81 12.35 0.80
N LEU A 558 24.92 13.31 1.05
CA LEU A 558 24.09 13.37 2.25
C LEU A 558 22.60 13.44 1.87
N PRO A 559 22.01 12.36 1.33
CA PRO A 559 20.62 12.38 0.90
C PRO A 559 19.68 12.60 2.08
N MET A 560 18.80 13.59 1.96
CA MET A 560 17.74 13.88 2.91
C MET A 560 16.40 13.98 2.18
N SER A 561 15.35 13.43 2.80
CA SER A 561 13.99 13.50 2.26
C SER A 561 12.97 13.73 3.35
N VAL A 562 11.92 14.46 3.03
CA VAL A 562 10.72 14.59 3.87
C VAL A 562 9.48 14.59 3.00
N ASN A 563 8.45 13.88 3.41
CA ASN A 563 7.10 13.98 2.89
C ASN A 563 6.18 14.33 4.05
N VAL A 564 5.36 15.37 3.90
CA VAL A 564 4.47 15.86 4.95
C VAL A 564 3.15 16.35 4.36
N GLY A 565 2.04 15.93 4.96
CA GLY A 565 0.75 16.57 4.70
C GLY A 565 0.62 17.87 5.49
N LEU A 566 0.32 18.96 4.78
CA LEU A 566 0.29 20.32 5.30
C LEU A 566 -1.09 20.70 5.83
N ALA A 567 -2.15 20.33 5.11
CA ALA A 567 -3.51 20.70 5.45
C ALA A 567 -4.53 19.69 4.92
N GLY A 568 -5.60 19.48 5.69
CA GLY A 568 -6.69 18.59 5.31
C GLY A 568 -6.30 17.11 5.22
N VAL A 569 -7.27 16.27 4.90
CA VAL A 569 -7.13 14.83 4.67
C VAL A 569 -7.73 14.51 3.31
N SER A 570 -6.97 13.80 2.47
CA SER A 570 -7.38 13.53 1.08
C SER A 570 -8.73 12.81 1.01
N PRO A 571 -9.59 13.15 0.03
CA PRO A 571 -10.85 12.44 -0.21
C PRO A 571 -10.64 11.02 -0.75
N VAL A 572 -9.46 10.70 -1.27
CA VAL A 572 -9.10 9.37 -1.80
C VAL A 572 -8.09 8.66 -0.91
N SER A 573 -8.16 7.33 -0.86
CA SER A 573 -7.20 6.48 -0.14
C SER A 573 -5.76 6.72 -0.62
N GLY A 574 -4.81 6.76 0.31
CA GLY A 574 -3.39 6.95 -0.02
C GLY A 574 -2.98 8.38 -0.42
N GLY A 575 -3.92 9.33 -0.52
CA GLY A 575 -3.63 10.71 -0.95
C GLY A 575 -3.03 11.63 0.11
N GLY A 576 -2.64 11.12 1.28
CA GLY A 576 -2.01 11.91 2.33
C GLY A 576 -3.00 12.66 3.24
N ALA A 577 -2.46 13.13 4.36
CA ALA A 577 -3.23 13.74 5.44
C ALA A 577 -2.35 14.68 6.26
N LYS A 578 -2.97 15.70 6.86
CA LYS A 578 -2.30 16.69 7.68
C LYS A 578 -1.52 16.07 8.84
N ASP A 579 -0.35 16.64 9.14
CA ASP A 579 0.50 16.30 10.29
C ASP A 579 0.97 14.83 10.30
N THR A 580 1.03 14.19 9.12
CA THR A 580 1.61 12.85 8.95
C THR A 580 2.50 12.78 7.73
N GLY A 581 3.44 11.85 7.75
CA GLY A 581 4.44 11.75 6.73
C GLY A 581 5.58 10.82 7.10
N ASN A 582 6.69 10.97 6.39
CA ASN A 582 7.93 10.27 6.64
C ASN A 582 9.13 11.17 6.35
N TYR A 583 10.26 10.80 6.92
CA TYR A 583 11.52 11.48 6.69
C TYR A 583 12.66 10.48 6.65
N ALA A 584 13.73 10.88 5.98
CA ALA A 584 14.95 10.11 5.96
C ALA A 584 16.17 11.01 5.83
N PHE A 585 17.27 10.54 6.38
CA PHE A 585 18.60 11.12 6.18
C PHE A 585 19.60 9.99 6.06
N GLY A 586 20.60 10.18 5.21
CA GLY A 586 21.64 9.18 5.02
C GLY A 586 22.97 9.79 4.63
N VAL A 587 23.99 8.93 4.62
CA VAL A 587 25.32 9.21 4.08
C VAL A 587 25.58 8.17 3.01
N GLY A 588 25.85 8.63 1.80
CA GLY A 588 26.18 7.79 0.65
C GLY A 588 27.64 7.97 0.23
N ALA A 589 28.19 6.94 -0.39
CA ALA A 589 29.49 6.96 -1.06
C ALA A 589 29.42 6.21 -2.40
N ALA A 590 29.82 6.89 -3.47
CA ALA A 590 30.02 6.30 -4.79
C ALA A 590 31.52 6.12 -5.02
N VAL A 591 31.96 4.86 -5.07
CA VAL A 591 33.36 4.48 -5.28
C VAL A 591 33.56 4.09 -6.75
N TYR A 592 34.40 4.85 -7.43
CA TYR A 592 34.69 4.80 -8.87
C TYR A 592 33.43 4.85 -9.76
N ASN A 593 32.35 5.46 -9.26
CA ASN A 593 31.02 5.46 -9.88
C ASN A 593 30.51 4.06 -10.25
N LYS A 594 30.91 3.06 -9.45
CA LYS A 594 30.62 1.65 -9.70
C LYS A 594 30.04 0.95 -8.48
N TYR A 595 30.64 1.18 -7.32
CA TYR A 595 30.18 0.61 -6.06
C TYR A 595 29.51 1.71 -5.24
N PHE A 596 28.24 1.51 -4.91
CA PHE A 596 27.43 2.46 -4.14
C PHE A 596 27.21 1.89 -2.75
N VAL A 597 27.49 2.71 -1.73
CA VAL A 597 27.33 2.37 -0.32
C VAL A 597 26.47 3.45 0.32
N ASP A 598 25.35 3.07 0.92
CA ASP A 598 24.45 4.00 1.62
C ASP A 598 24.18 3.54 3.05
N LEU A 599 24.31 4.47 3.99
CA LEU A 599 23.80 4.31 5.35
C LEU A 599 22.64 5.28 5.54
N LYS A 600 21.41 4.77 5.68
CA LYS A 600 20.19 5.59 5.70
C LYS A 600 19.33 5.29 6.92
N TYR A 601 18.94 6.32 7.65
CA TYR A 601 17.88 6.26 8.65
C TYR A 601 16.56 6.69 8.00
N VAL A 602 15.50 5.92 8.25
CA VAL A 602 14.15 6.19 7.76
C VAL A 602 13.19 6.05 8.91
N ASP A 603 12.25 6.99 9.02
CA ASP A 603 11.22 6.96 10.04
C ASP A 603 9.97 7.71 9.58
N SER A 604 8.86 7.48 10.28
CA SER A 604 7.55 8.04 9.99
C SER A 604 7.02 8.85 11.16
N PHE A 605 6.02 9.68 10.90
CA PHE A 605 5.32 10.41 11.96
C PHE A 605 3.84 10.55 11.63
N GLY A 606 3.04 10.76 12.68
CA GLY A 606 1.64 11.05 12.51
C GLY A 606 0.92 11.29 13.84
N LYS A 607 -0.41 11.30 13.78
CA LYS A 607 -1.27 11.42 14.96
C LYS A 607 -2.21 10.24 15.04
N THR A 608 -2.56 9.87 16.26
CA THR A 608 -3.44 8.75 16.53
C THR A 608 -4.56 9.14 17.49
N ASP A 609 -5.76 8.61 17.25
CA ASP A 609 -6.84 8.66 18.21
C ASP A 609 -6.75 7.45 19.12
N LYS A 610 -6.79 7.71 20.43
CA LYS A 610 -6.69 6.68 21.46
C LYS A 610 -8.06 6.07 21.71
N CYS A 611 -8.12 4.75 21.76
CA CYS A 611 -9.28 4.06 22.31
C CYS A 611 -9.06 3.80 23.80
N ASN A 612 -9.68 4.59 24.68
CA ASN A 612 -9.67 4.33 26.13
C ASN A 612 -10.98 3.67 26.57
N VAL A 613 -12.09 4.08 25.98
CA VAL A 613 -13.44 3.58 26.28
C VAL A 613 -14.09 3.10 25.00
N SER A 614 -14.47 1.83 24.98
CA SER A 614 -15.31 1.30 23.91
C SER A 614 -16.78 1.61 24.17
N GLY A 615 -17.54 1.98 23.13
CA GLY A 615 -18.96 2.32 23.24
C GLY A 615 -19.83 1.21 23.83
N ASN A 616 -20.86 1.57 24.62
CA ASN A 616 -21.69 0.63 25.38
C ASN A 616 -23.20 0.74 25.05
N SER A 617 -23.89 -0.40 24.93
CA SER A 617 -25.26 -0.61 24.42
C SER A 617 -26.38 -0.45 25.47
N THR A 618 -26.12 0.14 26.64
CA THR A 618 -27.14 0.23 27.72
C THR A 618 -28.07 1.42 27.57
N GLY A 619 -29.13 1.26 26.77
CA GLY A 619 -30.24 2.20 26.66
C GLY A 619 -29.99 3.41 25.73
N ALA A 620 -31.05 4.18 25.45
CA ALA A 620 -31.01 5.31 24.53
C ALA A 620 -30.05 6.44 24.96
N ALA A 621 -29.80 6.57 26.27
CA ALA A 621 -28.91 7.58 26.82
C ALA A 621 -27.43 7.39 26.44
N ASN A 622 -27.03 6.18 26.04
CA ASN A 622 -25.65 5.85 25.69
C ASN A 622 -25.44 5.67 24.17
N ALA A 623 -26.45 5.95 23.35
CA ALA A 623 -26.35 5.89 21.90
C ALA A 623 -25.27 6.88 21.39
N GLY A 624 -24.37 6.39 20.55
CA GLY A 624 -23.27 7.20 19.99
C GLY A 624 -22.10 7.43 20.96
N SER A 625 -22.00 6.65 22.04
CA SER A 625 -20.88 6.66 22.99
C SER A 625 -19.65 5.89 22.48
N GLY A 626 -18.48 6.15 23.08
CA GLY A 626 -17.21 5.45 22.83
C GLY A 626 -16.22 6.24 21.98
N ASP A 627 -14.96 5.82 22.03
CA ASP A 627 -13.81 6.45 21.35
C ASP A 627 -13.60 5.90 19.91
N GLY A 628 -14.48 5.03 19.42
CA GLY A 628 -14.40 4.47 18.06
C GLY A 628 -14.59 5.51 16.96
N SER A 629 -14.12 5.22 15.75
CA SER A 629 -14.22 6.14 14.61
C SER A 629 -15.54 6.01 13.84
N THR A 630 -16.16 4.83 13.87
CA THR A 630 -17.34 4.49 13.06
C THR A 630 -18.41 3.82 13.92
N PRO A 631 -19.72 4.11 13.69
CA PRO A 631 -20.82 3.34 14.28
C PRO A 631 -20.69 1.86 13.91
N ASN A 632 -20.69 0.96 14.89
CA ASN A 632 -20.52 -0.47 14.64
C ASN A 632 -21.87 -1.15 14.40
N ALA A 633 -22.09 -1.64 13.17
CA ALA A 633 -23.30 -2.36 12.78
C ALA A 633 -23.60 -3.59 13.65
N PHE A 634 -22.59 -4.19 14.27
CA PHE A 634 -22.71 -5.39 15.09
C PHE A 634 -22.99 -5.11 16.58
N SER A 635 -22.95 -3.83 16.97
CA SER A 635 -23.29 -3.35 18.32
C SER A 635 -24.79 -3.16 18.49
N GLY A 636 -25.33 -3.27 19.71
CA GLY A 636 -26.78 -3.20 19.95
C GLY A 636 -27.43 -1.93 19.39
N ASN A 637 -26.85 -0.76 19.68
CA ASN A 637 -27.35 0.56 19.27
C ASN A 637 -26.37 1.32 18.34
N GLU A 638 -25.58 0.60 17.52
CA GLU A 638 -24.61 1.20 16.58
C GLU A 638 -23.61 2.18 17.25
N ASN A 639 -23.13 1.85 18.44
CA ASN A 639 -22.17 2.69 19.14
C ASN A 639 -20.79 2.71 18.47
N TYR A 640 -19.99 3.71 18.85
CA TYR A 640 -18.62 3.87 18.36
C TYR A 640 -17.70 2.90 19.13
N ALA A 641 -17.45 1.77 18.50
CA ALA A 641 -16.70 0.66 19.06
C ALA A 641 -15.21 0.73 18.70
N CYS A 642 -14.35 0.38 19.65
CA CYS A 642 -12.92 0.16 19.45
C CYS A 642 -12.35 -0.77 20.54
N TYR A 643 -11.08 -1.18 20.41
CA TYR A 643 -10.42 -2.00 21.43
C TYR A 643 -9.73 -1.12 22.48
N ALA A 644 -10.26 -1.12 23.70
CA ALA A 644 -9.76 -0.27 24.79
C ALA A 644 -8.29 -0.59 25.12
N GLY A 645 -7.45 0.44 25.19
CA GLY A 645 -6.01 0.33 25.35
C GLY A 645 -5.22 0.46 24.04
N GLY A 646 -5.88 0.33 22.88
CA GLY A 646 -5.28 0.53 21.56
C GLY A 646 -5.56 1.92 20.96
N TYR A 647 -5.54 1.98 19.63
CA TYR A 647 -5.92 3.12 18.80
C TYR A 647 -7.25 2.87 18.08
N SER A 648 -8.00 3.94 17.80
CA SER A 648 -9.27 3.89 17.06
C SER A 648 -9.17 4.47 15.65
N ALA A 649 -8.21 5.36 15.40
CA ALA A 649 -7.93 5.92 14.10
C ALA A 649 -6.48 6.43 14.02
N PHE A 650 -5.97 6.56 12.80
CA PHE A 650 -4.61 6.98 12.48
C PHE A 650 -4.68 8.06 11.42
N SER A 651 -3.96 9.17 11.57
CA SER A 651 -4.01 10.27 10.61
C SER A 651 -3.57 9.85 9.20
N GLY A 652 -2.80 8.77 9.05
CA GLY A 652 -2.41 8.17 7.77
C GLY A 652 -1.39 7.06 7.97
N GLY A 653 -0.82 6.55 6.89
CA GLY A 653 0.17 5.45 6.93
C GLY A 653 1.43 5.76 7.74
N GLY A 654 1.83 7.04 7.85
CA GLY A 654 2.95 7.43 8.70
C GLY A 654 2.69 7.17 10.19
N ALA A 655 1.45 7.39 10.65
CA ALA A 655 1.06 7.17 12.04
C ALA A 655 1.03 5.68 12.43
N THR A 656 0.78 4.76 11.48
CA THR A 656 0.79 3.31 11.76
C THR A 656 2.20 2.74 11.85
N THR A 657 3.22 3.49 11.41
CA THR A 657 4.63 3.08 11.43
C THR A 657 5.53 4.06 12.17
N GLU A 658 4.98 4.95 13.00
CA GLU A 658 5.75 6.01 13.70
C GLU A 658 6.87 5.45 14.58
N ASP A 659 6.64 4.36 15.32
CA ASP A 659 7.70 3.76 16.17
C ASP A 659 8.57 2.72 15.41
N ARG A 660 8.54 2.75 14.07
CA ARG A 660 9.25 1.78 13.21
C ARG A 660 10.45 2.40 12.51
N GLY A 661 11.08 3.39 13.15
CA GLY A 661 12.36 3.94 12.72
C GLY A 661 13.41 2.85 12.48
N ALA A 662 14.11 2.93 11.36
CA ALA A 662 15.01 1.89 10.89
C ALA A 662 16.31 2.47 10.30
N LEU A 663 17.41 1.76 10.54
CA LEU A 663 18.72 2.07 9.96
C LEU A 663 19.10 0.99 8.94
N TYR A 664 19.45 1.42 7.74
CA TYR A 664 19.81 0.58 6.60
C TYR A 664 21.24 0.80 6.17
N LEU A 665 21.95 -0.29 5.92
CA LEU A 665 23.16 -0.33 5.10
C LEU A 665 22.81 -0.99 3.76
N THR A 666 22.99 -0.25 2.68
CA THR A 666 22.79 -0.71 1.31
C THR A 666 24.12 -0.73 0.58
N LEU A 667 24.42 -1.83 -0.11
CA LEU A 667 25.54 -1.96 -1.03
C LEU A 667 24.97 -2.30 -2.41
N LYS A 668 25.43 -1.63 -3.46
CA LYS A 668 24.94 -1.85 -4.83
C LYS A 668 26.06 -1.72 -5.84
N THR A 669 26.04 -2.57 -6.87
CA THR A 669 26.92 -2.49 -8.04
C THR A 669 26.20 -3.03 -9.26
N THR A 670 26.52 -2.47 -10.42
CA THR A 670 26.03 -2.94 -11.73
C THR A 670 27.22 -3.36 -12.59
N PHE A 671 27.04 -4.42 -13.37
CA PHE A 671 28.07 -5.01 -14.22
C PHE A 671 27.51 -5.85 -15.35
#